data_AF-A0A0Q5LYJ1-F1
#
_entry.id   AF-A0A0Q5LYJ1-F1
#
_cell.length_a   1.000
_cell.length_b   1.000
_cell.length_c   1.000
_cell.angle_alpha   90.00
_cell.angle_beta   90.00
_cell.angle_gamma   90.00
#
_symmetry.space_group_name_H-M   'P 1'
#
loop_
_entity.id
_entity.type
_entity.pdbx_description
1 polymer ?
#
loop_
_entity_poly.entity_id
_entity_poly.type
_entity_poly.pdbx_seq_one_letter_code
_entity_poly.pdbx_strand_id
1 'polypeptide(L)'
;MHKHSRKLTFRWIAGTLWRPPHVWLLFALMLLAQGGCVAASGSHAEGIGVVGARLSVERVDDPGHALTPDEVAALHDGHVVPNMQLPLSAGYLDRTVWLRFHSPGGESSVQPSLWLLARPTYVDSVTLYQRAAGAHGSWQVQASGDLVPGHEKAGVRQPLFELQPHALTLVRIRTTSAMQFDAQLLTQAQLRQTLVEDERQQGLFFGMLFALLASIVGATAIFRTPQLCALAVLCAVGTLHIFNLHGYLSLWVPSGLTRRASDAVGMGAFGLTTALAWQIRLQLTSELQHRAVRKLLSAVASAAALGMASPLLGLYGSVAWTNLVLIGLCDLIAIALCWANLRRNPRSAVNGVLLAAYVVHALSGILPALGLLGWVRMEVDATLIWQTEIFVFMLLATCAVFAEMVVRYRDATEARAVALRHLAQSEQILEQRVKQRTADLLQAQFALAQALDSERVLRQEQHHFFQMISHEFRTPLTVIDSAASEQLRFPTHALENQTERAAQIRRACRRLTSLVDSCLITDRMDASGFHILPSSVSITELLEHAAQLVRWSPRHQLRLSTRAAPESWVCDATLVRIALSNLVDNAVKHAKDGEIVVTAAQNPAGQLEISVADEGHGISPQSIQKIFDQFERGHRADQTRGFGLGLWVARRVARLHGGDILVTSQIGQGTRFTMSIASQLPVG
;
A
#
# COMPACT_ATOMS: atom_id res chain seq x y z
N MET A 1 -13.09 -0.77 -27.37
CA MET A 1 -14.38 -0.75 -26.62
C MET A 1 -14.30 -0.06 -25.24
N HIS A 2 -13.42 0.92 -24.98
CA HIS A 2 -13.32 1.54 -23.63
C HIS A 2 -13.12 3.07 -23.67
N LYS A 3 -13.99 3.83 -24.35
CA LYS A 3 -14.01 5.30 -24.27
C LYS A 3 -15.30 5.91 -23.69
N HIS A 4 -16.27 5.11 -23.25
CA HIS A 4 -17.55 5.63 -22.73
C HIS A 4 -17.91 5.27 -21.28
N SER A 5 -17.11 4.49 -20.55
CA SER A 5 -17.44 4.15 -19.15
C SER A 5 -17.01 5.18 -18.08
N ARG A 6 -16.35 6.29 -18.46
CA ARG A 6 -15.88 7.32 -17.50
C ARG A 6 -16.85 8.49 -17.28
N LYS A 7 -18.01 8.52 -17.93
CA LYS A 7 -18.97 9.65 -17.83
C LYS A 7 -20.13 9.45 -16.84
N LEU A 8 -20.20 8.32 -16.13
CA LEU A 8 -21.07 8.15 -14.96
C LEU A 8 -20.30 8.45 -13.68
N THR A 9 -19.61 9.59 -13.65
CA THR A 9 -19.16 10.17 -12.39
C THR A 9 -20.39 10.62 -11.61
N PHE A 10 -20.63 9.93 -10.51
CA PHE A 10 -21.50 10.25 -9.38
C PHE A 10 -21.08 11.59 -8.70
N ARG A 11 -20.84 12.64 -9.49
CA ARG A 11 -20.41 13.98 -9.05
C ARG A 11 -21.58 14.94 -8.92
N TRP A 12 -22.74 14.62 -9.47
CA TRP A 12 -23.88 15.55 -9.53
C TRP A 12 -24.91 15.39 -8.40
N ILE A 13 -24.88 14.29 -7.64
CA ILE A 13 -25.82 14.06 -6.53
C ILE A 13 -25.15 14.31 -5.17
N ALA A 14 -23.87 14.00 -5.02
CA ALA A 14 -23.16 14.12 -3.73
C ALA A 14 -22.77 15.56 -3.33
N GLY A 15 -22.59 16.48 -4.28
CA GLY A 15 -22.14 17.85 -4.00
C GLY A 15 -23.24 18.85 -3.67
N THR A 16 -24.48 18.57 -4.08
CA THR A 16 -25.62 19.49 -4.02
C THR A 16 -26.62 19.09 -2.93
N LEU A 17 -26.80 17.80 -2.63
CA LEU A 17 -27.69 17.37 -1.53
C LEU A 17 -27.07 17.51 -0.13
N TRP A 18 -25.75 17.65 -0.03
CA TRP A 18 -25.02 17.66 1.24
C TRP A 18 -24.39 19.02 1.58
N ARG A 19 -24.89 20.12 1.00
CA ARG A 19 -24.62 21.43 1.60
C ARG A 19 -25.48 21.56 2.87
N PRO A 20 -24.94 22.09 3.98
CA PRO A 20 -25.65 22.21 5.25
C PRO A 20 -27.12 22.67 5.12
N PRO A 21 -27.49 23.68 4.31
CA PRO A 21 -28.88 24.11 4.23
C PRO A 21 -29.87 23.04 3.77
N HIS A 22 -29.50 22.04 2.96
CA HIS A 22 -30.46 21.06 2.43
C HIS A 22 -30.77 19.93 3.41
N VAL A 23 -29.77 19.51 4.20
CA VAL A 23 -29.96 18.58 5.32
C VAL A 23 -30.76 19.25 6.42
N TRP A 24 -30.48 20.53 6.72
CA TRP A 24 -31.28 21.34 7.64
C TRP A 24 -32.71 21.57 7.12
N LEU A 25 -32.92 21.71 5.80
CA LEU A 25 -34.25 21.85 5.20
C LEU A 25 -35.05 20.55 5.28
N LEU A 26 -34.43 19.40 4.99
CA LEU A 26 -35.06 18.07 5.15
C LEU A 26 -35.37 17.78 6.62
N PHE A 27 -34.45 18.13 7.53
CA PHE A 27 -34.64 18.02 8.97
C PHE A 27 -35.73 18.96 9.49
N ALA A 28 -35.78 20.20 9.01
CA ALA A 28 -36.84 21.16 9.33
C ALA A 28 -38.20 20.74 8.75
N LEU A 29 -38.23 20.19 7.53
CA LEU A 29 -39.45 19.65 6.93
C LEU A 29 -39.94 18.40 7.67
N MET A 30 -39.05 17.54 8.16
CA MET A 30 -39.41 16.39 9.00
C MET A 30 -39.88 16.81 10.39
N LEU A 31 -39.21 17.79 11.03
CA LEU A 31 -39.66 18.37 12.30
C LEU A 31 -41.00 19.11 12.15
N LEU A 32 -41.25 19.78 11.02
CA LEU A 32 -42.53 20.41 10.70
C LEU A 32 -43.61 19.36 10.38
N ALA A 33 -43.27 18.27 9.70
CA ALA A 33 -44.19 17.16 9.46
C ALA A 33 -44.53 16.40 10.76
N GLN A 34 -43.57 16.25 11.67
CA GLN A 34 -43.79 15.66 12.99
C GLN A 34 -44.51 16.59 13.95
N GLY A 35 -44.16 17.88 13.97
CA GLY A 35 -44.92 18.90 14.70
C GLY A 35 -46.35 19.01 14.18
N GLY A 36 -46.56 18.85 12.87
CA GLY A 36 -47.88 18.72 12.25
C GLY A 36 -48.61 17.44 12.64
N CYS A 37 -47.94 16.29 12.77
CA CYS A 37 -48.55 15.04 13.24
C CYS A 37 -48.87 15.06 14.74
N VAL A 38 -48.01 15.66 15.57
CA VAL A 38 -48.24 15.82 17.02
C VAL A 38 -49.36 16.85 17.26
N ALA A 39 -49.36 17.98 16.54
CA ALA A 39 -50.44 18.95 16.59
C ALA A 39 -51.78 18.41 16.03
N ALA A 40 -51.73 17.55 15.00
CA ALA A 40 -52.91 16.84 14.49
C ALA A 40 -53.38 15.71 15.42
N SER A 41 -52.48 15.07 16.20
CA SER A 41 -52.87 14.10 17.23
C SER A 41 -53.45 14.77 18.49
N GLY A 42 -53.10 16.05 18.71
CA GLY A 42 -53.69 16.92 19.73
C GLY A 42 -55.02 17.55 19.32
N SER A 43 -55.46 17.42 18.06
CA SER A 43 -56.86 17.65 17.73
C SER A 43 -57.64 16.45 18.26
N HIS A 44 -58.04 16.52 19.54
CA HIS A 44 -59.09 15.68 20.08
C HIS A 44 -60.21 15.66 19.04
N ALA A 45 -60.42 14.51 18.38
CA ALA A 45 -61.69 14.26 17.73
C ALA A 45 -62.76 14.61 18.76
N GLU A 46 -63.78 15.38 18.38
CA GLU A 46 -64.83 15.90 19.25
C GLU A 46 -65.58 14.76 19.97
N GLY A 47 -64.96 14.08 20.93
CA GLY A 47 -65.60 13.11 21.79
C GLY A 47 -66.65 13.81 22.63
N ILE A 48 -67.66 13.06 23.04
CA ILE A 48 -68.71 13.58 23.94
C ILE A 48 -68.06 14.18 25.20
N GLY A 49 -66.94 13.60 25.66
CA GLY A 49 -66.01 14.21 26.62
C GLY A 49 -64.83 13.32 26.98
N VAL A 50 -63.82 13.89 27.64
CA VAL A 50 -62.71 13.17 28.29
C VAL A 50 -63.08 12.94 29.75
N VAL A 51 -62.87 11.71 30.25
CA VAL A 51 -63.09 11.31 31.64
C VAL A 51 -62.20 12.17 32.54
N GLY A 52 -62.84 12.97 33.40
CA GLY A 52 -62.18 13.95 34.27
C GLY A 52 -62.25 15.39 33.76
N ALA A 53 -61.99 15.66 32.47
CA ALA A 53 -62.03 17.04 31.96
C ALA A 53 -63.45 17.59 31.75
N ARG A 54 -64.40 16.73 31.34
CA ARG A 54 -65.81 17.10 31.12
C ARG A 54 -66.80 16.23 31.88
N LEU A 55 -66.32 15.13 32.48
CA LEU A 55 -67.10 14.22 33.31
C LEU A 55 -66.53 14.29 34.72
N SER A 56 -67.36 14.65 35.70
CA SER A 56 -66.94 14.65 37.10
C SER A 56 -66.62 13.22 37.53
N VAL A 57 -65.35 12.99 37.86
CA VAL A 57 -64.82 11.67 38.23
C VAL A 57 -64.15 11.78 39.58
N GLU A 58 -64.50 10.84 40.43
CA GLU A 58 -63.96 10.70 41.77
C GLU A 58 -62.89 9.62 41.79
N ARG A 59 -61.76 9.90 42.44
CA ARG A 59 -60.66 8.94 42.60
C ARG A 59 -60.67 8.38 44.02
N VAL A 60 -60.58 7.06 44.14
CA VAL A 60 -60.38 6.35 45.41
C VAL A 60 -59.11 5.53 45.32
N ASP A 61 -58.16 5.80 46.22
CA ASP A 61 -56.93 5.02 46.33
C ASP A 61 -57.14 3.83 47.28
N ASP A 62 -56.74 2.65 46.86
CA ASP A 62 -56.82 1.39 47.60
C ASP A 62 -55.40 0.81 47.80
N PRO A 63 -54.65 1.27 48.83
CA PRO A 63 -53.31 0.79 49.13
C PRO A 63 -53.25 -0.70 49.50
N GLY A 64 -54.35 -1.27 50.00
CA GLY A 64 -54.43 -2.66 50.42
C GLY A 64 -54.85 -3.63 49.31
N HIS A 65 -55.23 -3.10 48.13
CA HIS A 65 -55.84 -3.85 47.03
C HIS A 65 -57.11 -4.64 47.42
N ALA A 66 -57.73 -4.29 48.53
CA ALA A 66 -58.74 -5.09 49.23
C ALA A 66 -60.17 -4.59 49.04
N LEU A 67 -60.35 -3.35 48.58
CA LEU A 67 -61.69 -2.77 48.45
C LEU A 67 -62.49 -3.49 47.37
N THR A 68 -63.74 -3.81 47.69
CA THR A 68 -64.72 -4.39 46.79
C THR A 68 -65.52 -3.31 46.03
N PRO A 69 -66.13 -3.64 44.88
CA PRO A 69 -66.96 -2.68 44.15
C PRO A 69 -68.11 -2.09 45.00
N ASP A 70 -68.69 -2.88 45.90
CA ASP A 70 -69.77 -2.41 46.77
C ASP A 70 -69.27 -1.45 47.86
N GLU A 71 -68.10 -1.72 48.45
CA GLU A 71 -67.47 -0.79 49.40
C GLU A 71 -67.10 0.53 48.71
N VAL A 72 -66.51 0.47 47.50
CA VAL A 72 -66.17 1.67 46.72
C VAL A 72 -67.42 2.47 46.32
N ALA A 73 -68.51 1.78 45.98
CA ALA A 73 -69.79 2.44 45.69
C ALA A 73 -70.39 3.13 46.93
N ALA A 74 -70.19 2.57 48.13
CA ALA A 74 -70.76 3.07 49.39
C ALA A 74 -69.89 4.11 50.12
N LEU A 75 -68.65 4.36 49.68
CA LEU A 75 -67.76 5.36 50.28
C LEU A 75 -68.31 6.79 50.10
N HIS A 76 -68.40 7.55 51.19
CA HIS A 76 -68.75 8.97 51.21
C HIS A 76 -67.70 9.73 52.05
N ASP A 77 -67.22 10.87 51.54
CA ASP A 77 -66.26 11.86 52.11
C ASP A 77 -65.02 11.37 52.90
N GLY A 78 -63.86 11.97 52.60
CA GLY A 78 -62.57 11.77 53.32
C GLY A 78 -61.59 10.77 52.70
N HIS A 79 -62.07 9.79 51.93
CA HIS A 79 -61.25 8.83 51.16
C HIS A 79 -61.32 9.02 49.63
N VAL A 80 -62.07 10.02 49.20
CA VAL A 80 -62.34 10.32 47.80
C VAL A 80 -61.63 11.62 47.44
N VAL A 81 -60.84 11.63 46.38
CA VAL A 81 -60.34 12.86 45.76
C VAL A 81 -61.39 13.29 44.73
N PRO A 82 -62.19 14.33 45.01
CA PRO A 82 -63.30 14.72 44.14
C PRO A 82 -62.82 15.42 42.88
N ASN A 83 -63.56 15.21 41.79
CA ASN A 83 -63.48 15.98 40.55
C ASN A 83 -62.06 16.07 39.95
N MET A 84 -61.50 14.93 39.53
CA MET A 84 -60.28 14.94 38.72
C MET A 84 -60.53 15.73 37.44
N GLN A 85 -60.00 16.95 37.31
CA GLN A 85 -60.19 17.80 36.12
C GLN A 85 -59.32 17.40 34.92
N LEU A 86 -58.43 16.41 35.10
CA LEU A 86 -57.40 15.99 34.15
C LEU A 86 -57.17 14.47 34.25
N PRO A 87 -56.55 13.83 33.24
CA PRO A 87 -56.21 12.41 33.26
C PRO A 87 -55.35 12.01 34.47
N LEU A 88 -55.47 10.75 34.90
CA LEU A 88 -54.70 10.20 36.01
C LEU A 88 -53.23 10.06 35.59
N SER A 89 -52.33 10.73 36.29
CA SER A 89 -50.87 10.53 36.18
C SER A 89 -50.27 10.52 37.58
N ALA A 90 -49.85 9.33 38.03
CA ALA A 90 -49.35 9.13 39.38
C ALA A 90 -48.04 8.33 39.45
N GLY A 91 -47.44 8.02 38.29
CA GLY A 91 -46.18 7.30 38.20
C GLY A 91 -46.25 5.87 38.73
N TYR A 92 -45.12 5.29 39.09
CA TYR A 92 -45.06 3.91 39.60
C TYR A 92 -45.67 3.83 41.01
N LEU A 93 -46.90 3.33 41.09
CA LEU A 93 -47.68 3.19 42.32
C LEU A 93 -47.91 1.71 42.64
N ASP A 94 -47.55 1.29 43.84
CA ASP A 94 -47.93 -0.02 44.39
C ASP A 94 -49.26 0.09 45.17
N ARG A 95 -50.32 0.46 44.46
CA ARG A 95 -51.70 0.50 45.00
C ARG A 95 -52.73 0.40 43.88
N THR A 96 -53.92 -0.10 44.20
CA THR A 96 -55.05 -0.09 43.26
C THR A 96 -55.68 1.31 43.26
N VAL A 97 -56.06 1.80 42.08
CA VAL A 97 -56.78 3.06 41.93
C VAL A 97 -58.16 2.76 41.37
N TRP A 98 -59.18 3.35 41.98
CA TRP A 98 -60.56 3.27 41.53
C TRP A 98 -61.01 4.63 41.02
N LEU A 99 -61.70 4.64 39.88
CA LEU A 99 -62.39 5.80 39.35
C LEU A 99 -63.90 5.57 39.46
N ARG A 100 -64.62 6.52 40.05
CA ARG A 100 -66.07 6.46 40.25
C ARG A 100 -66.74 7.62 39.52
N PHE A 101 -67.70 7.33 38.67
CA PHE A 101 -68.51 8.33 37.97
C PHE A 101 -69.85 7.75 37.51
N HIS A 102 -70.78 8.61 37.11
CA HIS A 102 -72.01 8.20 36.44
C HIS A 102 -71.85 8.35 34.93
N SER A 103 -72.22 7.31 34.18
CA SER A 103 -72.21 7.39 32.72
C SER A 103 -73.20 8.46 32.25
N PRO A 104 -72.83 9.32 31.29
CA PRO A 104 -73.78 10.25 30.70
C PRO A 104 -74.91 9.48 30.00
N GLY A 105 -76.13 10.00 30.07
CA GLY A 105 -77.27 9.52 29.31
C GLY A 105 -78.12 10.72 28.85
N GLY A 106 -78.71 10.61 27.68
CA GLY A 106 -79.65 11.60 27.16
C GLY A 106 -81.08 11.38 27.66
N GLU A 107 -82.02 12.27 27.32
CA GLU A 107 -83.44 12.12 27.69
C GLU A 107 -84.24 11.24 26.69
N SER A 108 -83.67 10.92 25.51
CA SER A 108 -84.37 10.21 24.43
C SER A 108 -84.25 8.68 24.51
N SER A 109 -85.30 7.97 24.09
CA SER A 109 -85.43 6.50 24.10
C SER A 109 -84.58 5.75 23.05
N VAL A 110 -83.92 6.46 22.13
CA VAL A 110 -82.97 5.91 21.16
C VAL A 110 -81.62 6.58 21.40
N GLN A 111 -80.83 6.04 22.32
CA GLN A 111 -79.48 6.53 22.58
C GLN A 111 -78.44 5.72 21.81
N PRO A 112 -77.45 6.37 21.19
CA PRO A 112 -76.33 5.65 20.61
C PRO A 112 -75.51 4.96 21.71
N SER A 113 -75.04 3.74 21.46
CA SER A 113 -74.12 3.04 22.38
C SER A 113 -72.88 3.91 22.65
N LEU A 114 -72.64 4.16 23.94
CA LEU A 114 -71.50 4.92 24.45
C LEU A 114 -70.36 3.95 24.77
N TRP A 115 -69.15 4.34 24.41
CA TRP A 115 -67.94 3.54 24.61
C TRP A 115 -66.91 4.34 25.38
N LEU A 116 -66.22 3.69 26.32
CA LEU A 116 -65.07 4.21 27.01
C LEU A 116 -63.81 3.59 26.41
N LEU A 117 -63.01 4.42 25.73
CA LEU A 117 -61.71 4.05 25.18
C LEU A 117 -60.63 4.63 26.08
N ALA A 118 -59.86 3.77 26.77
CA ALA A 118 -58.80 4.20 27.66
C ALA A 118 -57.39 4.03 27.05
N ARG A 119 -56.45 4.78 27.60
CA ARG A 119 -55.02 4.80 27.28
C ARG A 119 -54.21 4.98 28.57
N PRO A 120 -52.96 4.51 28.63
CA PRO A 120 -52.20 3.82 27.58
C PRO A 120 -52.52 2.32 27.50
N THR A 121 -51.93 1.62 26.53
CA THR A 121 -52.21 0.18 26.26
C THR A 121 -51.46 -0.80 27.17
N TYR A 122 -50.40 -0.35 27.86
CA TYR A 122 -49.55 -1.16 28.73
C TYR A 122 -50.10 -1.32 30.17
N VAL A 123 -51.34 -0.88 30.43
CA VAL A 123 -51.94 -0.99 31.77
C VAL A 123 -52.31 -2.45 32.03
N ASP A 124 -51.77 -3.04 33.10
CA ASP A 124 -51.89 -4.48 33.35
C ASP A 124 -53.34 -4.97 33.42
N SER A 125 -54.16 -4.38 34.28
CA SER A 125 -55.55 -4.78 34.48
C SER A 125 -56.44 -3.57 34.74
N VAL A 126 -57.45 -3.42 33.88
CA VAL A 126 -58.52 -2.43 33.98
C VAL A 126 -59.84 -3.20 34.00
N THR A 127 -60.57 -3.12 35.11
CA THR A 127 -61.88 -3.76 35.24
C THR A 127 -62.95 -2.71 35.44
N LEU A 128 -63.94 -2.71 34.56
CA LEU A 128 -65.09 -1.82 34.62
C LEU A 128 -66.27 -2.57 35.22
N TYR A 129 -66.87 -1.97 36.26
CA TYR A 129 -68.07 -2.45 36.92
C TYR A 129 -69.20 -1.45 36.68
N GLN A 130 -70.34 -1.93 36.20
CA GLN A 130 -71.52 -1.11 35.98
C GLN A 130 -72.75 -1.63 36.72
N ARG A 131 -73.50 -0.70 37.29
CA ARG A 131 -74.79 -0.96 37.92
C ARG A 131 -75.79 0.13 37.50
N ALA A 132 -76.95 -0.28 36.99
CA ALA A 132 -78.01 0.65 36.60
C ALA A 132 -78.47 1.49 37.80
N ALA A 133 -78.86 2.75 37.55
CA ALA A 133 -79.33 3.66 38.59
C ALA A 133 -80.57 3.08 39.31
N GLY A 134 -80.52 2.99 40.64
CA GLY A 134 -81.61 2.46 41.47
C GLY A 134 -81.75 0.93 41.51
N ALA A 135 -80.90 0.18 40.82
CA ALA A 135 -80.91 -1.29 40.87
C ALA A 135 -80.11 -1.81 42.07
N HIS A 136 -80.74 -2.64 42.91
CA HIS A 136 -80.04 -3.50 43.89
C HIS A 136 -79.82 -4.88 43.25
N GLY A 137 -78.62 -5.11 42.70
CA GLY A 137 -78.31 -6.34 41.95
C GLY A 137 -76.82 -6.48 41.59
N SER A 138 -76.48 -7.55 40.86
CA SER A 138 -75.11 -7.90 40.45
C SER A 138 -74.47 -6.90 39.50
N TRP A 139 -73.17 -6.63 39.67
CA TRP A 139 -72.37 -5.79 38.78
C TRP A 139 -72.20 -6.42 37.40
N GLN A 140 -72.38 -5.62 36.34
CA GLN A 140 -71.89 -5.99 35.01
C GLN A 140 -70.40 -5.72 34.92
N VAL A 141 -69.61 -6.75 34.62
CA VAL A 141 -68.15 -6.69 34.66
C VAL A 141 -67.58 -6.83 33.26
N GLN A 142 -66.70 -5.91 32.90
CA GLN A 142 -65.89 -5.97 31.69
C GLN A 142 -64.42 -5.84 32.07
N ALA A 143 -63.55 -6.67 31.50
CA ALA A 143 -62.12 -6.68 31.81
C ALA A 143 -61.29 -6.35 30.56
N SER A 144 -60.23 -5.57 30.76
CA SER A 144 -59.24 -5.28 29.74
C SER A 144 -57.88 -4.97 30.39
N GLY A 145 -56.87 -4.62 29.58
CA GLY A 145 -55.48 -4.47 30.00
C GLY A 145 -54.57 -5.55 29.44
N ASP A 146 -53.26 -5.40 29.59
CA ASP A 146 -52.29 -6.28 28.93
C ASP A 146 -52.12 -7.66 29.60
N LEU A 147 -52.54 -7.83 30.86
CA LEU A 147 -52.61 -9.12 31.56
C LEU A 147 -53.91 -9.88 31.28
N VAL A 148 -54.92 -9.23 30.70
CA VAL A 148 -56.18 -9.87 30.34
C VAL A 148 -56.02 -10.64 29.03
N PRO A 149 -56.42 -11.91 28.94
CA PRO A 149 -56.35 -12.67 27.69
C PRO A 149 -57.20 -12.04 26.57
N GLY A 150 -56.73 -12.12 25.31
CA GLY A 150 -57.39 -11.45 24.19
C GLY A 150 -58.85 -11.86 23.94
N HIS A 151 -59.24 -13.09 24.29
CA HIS A 151 -60.62 -13.56 24.14
C HIS A 151 -61.61 -12.96 25.16
N GLU A 152 -61.09 -12.37 26.25
CA GLU A 152 -61.89 -11.64 27.25
C GLU A 152 -61.99 -10.14 26.91
N LYS A 153 -61.19 -9.66 25.94
CA LYS A 153 -61.20 -8.26 25.47
C LYS A 153 -62.19 -8.06 24.33
N ALA A 154 -62.55 -6.80 24.07
CA ALA A 154 -63.37 -6.37 22.93
C ALA A 154 -62.68 -6.49 21.54
N GLY A 155 -61.63 -7.31 21.40
CA GLY A 155 -60.93 -7.53 20.13
C GLY A 155 -60.04 -6.39 19.65
N VAL A 156 -59.71 -5.42 20.53
CA VAL A 156 -58.80 -4.30 20.27
C VAL A 156 -57.68 -4.25 21.31
N ARG A 157 -56.58 -3.54 21.01
CA ARG A 157 -55.39 -3.47 21.89
C ARG A 157 -55.57 -2.49 23.05
N GLN A 158 -56.36 -1.44 22.85
CA GLN A 158 -56.69 -0.44 23.86
C GLN A 158 -57.74 -1.00 24.84
N PRO A 159 -57.69 -0.62 26.12
CA PRO A 159 -58.81 -0.90 27.02
C PRO A 159 -60.09 -0.23 26.50
N LEU A 160 -61.07 -1.04 26.11
CA LEU A 160 -62.31 -0.60 25.50
C LEU A 160 -63.48 -1.24 26.26
N PHE A 161 -64.44 -0.42 26.65
CA PHE A 161 -65.60 -0.84 27.42
C PHE A 161 -66.88 -0.23 26.88
N GLU A 162 -67.95 -1.02 26.83
CA GLU A 162 -69.29 -0.52 26.53
C GLU A 162 -69.90 0.10 27.79
N LEU A 163 -70.59 1.24 27.65
CA LEU A 163 -71.21 1.93 28.78
C LEU A 163 -72.73 1.91 28.69
N GLN A 164 -73.37 1.60 29.82
CA GLN A 164 -74.81 1.79 29.99
C GLN A 164 -75.16 3.24 30.37
N PRO A 165 -76.21 3.85 29.78
CA PRO A 165 -76.66 5.19 30.13
C PRO A 165 -77.03 5.32 31.61
N HIS A 166 -76.63 6.43 32.24
CA HIS A 166 -76.91 6.76 33.65
C HIS A 166 -76.46 5.73 34.72
N ALA A 167 -75.76 4.66 34.33
CA ALA A 167 -75.25 3.66 35.26
C ALA A 167 -74.13 4.24 36.14
N LEU A 168 -74.10 3.79 37.41
CA LEU A 168 -72.93 3.97 38.25
C LEU A 168 -71.80 3.11 37.68
N THR A 169 -70.70 3.76 37.32
CA THR A 169 -69.53 3.13 36.70
C THR A 169 -68.33 3.24 37.64
N LEU A 170 -67.73 2.09 37.95
CA LEU A 170 -66.48 1.99 38.69
C LEU A 170 -65.40 1.40 37.79
N VAL A 171 -64.25 2.05 37.70
CA VAL A 171 -63.08 1.54 36.96
C VAL A 171 -61.98 1.21 37.96
N ARG A 172 -61.68 -0.08 38.11
CA ARG A 172 -60.56 -0.57 38.91
C ARG A 172 -59.31 -0.66 38.03
N ILE A 173 -58.25 0.03 38.43
CA ILE A 173 -56.97 0.05 37.73
C ILE A 173 -55.91 -0.57 38.64
N ARG A 174 -55.23 -1.60 38.13
CA ARG A 174 -54.06 -2.21 38.77
C ARG A 174 -52.99 -2.37 37.71
N THR A 175 -51.80 -1.86 37.98
CA THR A 175 -50.66 -1.93 37.05
C THR A 175 -49.34 -1.95 37.81
N THR A 176 -48.37 -2.68 37.29
CA THR A 176 -46.97 -2.67 37.71
C THR A 176 -46.15 -1.62 36.94
N SER A 177 -46.69 -1.12 35.84
CA SER A 177 -46.14 -0.02 35.04
C SER A 177 -46.49 1.35 35.65
N ALA A 178 -46.08 2.43 34.98
CA ALA A 178 -46.48 3.77 35.41
C ALA A 178 -48.02 3.91 35.42
N MET A 179 -48.59 4.34 36.54
CA MET A 179 -50.02 4.61 36.71
C MET A 179 -50.38 5.88 35.92
N GLN A 180 -50.66 5.67 34.65
CA GLN A 180 -51.24 6.65 33.74
C GLN A 180 -52.59 6.09 33.26
N PHE A 181 -53.63 6.92 33.30
CA PHE A 181 -54.94 6.53 32.80
C PHE A 181 -55.68 7.75 32.28
N ASP A 182 -55.82 7.80 30.96
CA ASP A 182 -56.69 8.72 30.23
C ASP A 182 -57.81 7.91 29.59
N ALA A 183 -59.02 8.45 29.55
CA ALA A 183 -60.15 7.77 28.93
C ALA A 183 -61.08 8.75 28.22
N GLN A 184 -61.55 8.35 27.04
CA GLN A 184 -62.42 9.14 26.19
C GLN A 184 -63.78 8.46 26.03
N LEU A 185 -64.83 9.27 26.12
CA LEU A 185 -66.21 8.84 25.87
C LEU A 185 -66.57 9.10 24.41
N LEU A 186 -66.85 8.02 23.68
CA LEU A 186 -67.05 8.04 22.24
C LEU A 186 -68.39 7.39 21.88
N THR A 187 -69.08 7.97 20.91
CA THR A 187 -70.14 7.24 20.19
C THR A 187 -69.54 6.11 19.36
N GLN A 188 -70.34 5.14 18.96
CA GLN A 188 -69.87 4.07 18.05
C GLN A 188 -69.23 4.60 16.74
N ALA A 189 -69.77 5.68 16.16
CA ALA A 189 -69.22 6.29 14.95
C ALA A 189 -67.85 6.92 15.21
N GLN A 190 -67.71 7.67 16.30
CA GLN A 190 -66.44 8.29 16.72
C GLN A 190 -65.41 7.23 17.10
N LEU A 191 -65.81 6.19 17.83
CA LEU A 191 -64.94 5.07 18.19
C LEU A 191 -64.31 4.43 16.95
N ARG A 192 -65.11 4.13 15.94
CA ARG A 192 -64.61 3.54 14.68
C ARG A 192 -63.61 4.47 13.99
N GLN A 193 -63.90 5.77 13.94
CA GLN A 193 -62.99 6.75 13.34
C GLN A 193 -61.67 6.85 14.12
N THR A 194 -61.75 6.94 15.45
CA THR A 194 -60.58 7.05 16.34
C THR A 194 -59.69 5.81 16.25
N LEU A 195 -60.26 4.60 16.26
CA LEU A 195 -59.48 3.36 16.12
C LEU A 195 -58.82 3.25 14.75
N VAL A 196 -59.54 3.56 13.66
CA VAL A 196 -58.96 3.51 12.31
C VAL A 196 -57.82 4.51 12.16
N GLU A 197 -57.97 5.72 12.68
CA GLU A 197 -56.92 6.74 12.61
C GLU A 197 -55.70 6.35 13.45
N ASP A 198 -55.89 5.81 14.66
CA ASP A 198 -54.81 5.34 15.53
C ASP A 198 -54.03 4.19 14.85
N GLU A 199 -54.72 3.19 14.30
CA GLU A 199 -54.05 2.09 13.58
C GLU A 199 -53.36 2.55 12.29
N ARG A 200 -53.93 3.53 11.57
CA ARG A 200 -53.30 4.10 10.38
C ARG A 200 -52.00 4.82 10.73
N GLN A 201 -51.99 5.60 11.80
CA GLN A 201 -50.79 6.31 12.27
C GLN A 201 -49.71 5.33 12.74
N GLN A 202 -50.08 4.32 13.52
CA GLN A 202 -49.15 3.28 13.96
C GLN A 202 -48.59 2.47 12.79
N GLY A 203 -49.42 2.11 11.81
CA GLY A 203 -48.98 1.43 10.59
C GLY A 203 -47.96 2.23 9.78
N LEU A 204 -48.18 3.54 9.62
CA LEU A 204 -47.21 4.44 8.97
C LEU A 204 -45.90 4.54 9.76
N PHE A 205 -46.00 4.68 11.09
CA PHE A 205 -44.83 4.75 11.97
C PHE A 205 -43.98 3.48 11.89
N PHE A 206 -44.58 2.30 12.08
CA PHE A 206 -43.87 1.03 11.96
C PHE A 206 -43.33 0.80 10.55
N GLY A 207 -44.05 1.21 9.51
CA GLY A 207 -43.55 1.16 8.12
C GLY A 207 -42.24 1.93 7.95
N MET A 208 -42.17 3.17 8.46
CA MET A 208 -40.94 3.97 8.43
C MET A 208 -39.82 3.35 9.28
N LEU A 209 -40.16 2.86 10.47
CA LEU A 209 -39.20 2.27 11.40
C LEU A 209 -38.61 0.96 10.84
N PHE A 210 -39.44 0.09 10.24
CA PHE A 210 -38.98 -1.14 9.58
C PHE A 210 -38.13 -0.84 8.34
N ALA A 211 -38.46 0.18 7.55
CA ALA A 211 -37.63 0.61 6.43
C ALA A 211 -36.25 1.10 6.89
N LEU A 212 -36.20 1.86 7.99
CA LEU A 212 -34.96 2.28 8.62
C LEU A 212 -34.16 1.07 9.13
N LEU A 213 -34.79 0.15 9.87
CA LEU A 213 -34.17 -1.08 10.37
C LEU A 213 -33.62 -1.94 9.24
N ALA A 214 -34.40 -2.18 8.19
CA ALA A 214 -33.98 -2.96 7.02
C ALA A 214 -32.77 -2.32 6.32
N SER A 215 -32.73 -0.97 6.25
CA SER A 215 -31.60 -0.24 5.68
C SER A 215 -30.33 -0.40 6.52
N ILE A 216 -30.44 -0.34 7.85
CA ILE A 216 -29.31 -0.53 8.78
C ILE A 216 -28.83 -1.99 8.75
N VAL A 217 -29.74 -2.96 8.74
CA VAL A 217 -29.40 -4.40 8.65
C VAL A 217 -28.73 -4.71 7.31
N GLY A 218 -29.26 -4.19 6.20
CA GLY A 218 -28.65 -4.31 4.88
C GLY A 218 -27.24 -3.73 4.85
N ALA A 219 -27.04 -2.53 5.40
CA ALA A 219 -25.71 -1.95 5.54
C ALA A 219 -24.79 -2.80 6.44
N THR A 220 -25.30 -3.34 7.54
CA THR A 220 -24.54 -4.24 8.42
C THR A 220 -24.07 -5.48 7.67
N ALA A 221 -24.92 -6.09 6.85
CA ALA A 221 -24.58 -7.27 6.04
C ALA A 221 -23.48 -6.97 5.01
N ILE A 222 -23.52 -5.78 4.39
CA ILE A 222 -22.57 -5.34 3.36
C ILE A 222 -21.22 -4.93 3.98
N PHE A 223 -21.24 -4.07 4.99
CA PHE A 223 -20.03 -3.42 5.51
C PHE A 223 -19.42 -4.12 6.72
N ARG A 224 -20.21 -4.93 7.46
CA ARG A 224 -19.78 -5.75 8.60
C ARG A 224 -18.99 -4.99 9.67
N THR A 225 -19.34 -3.73 9.90
CA THR A 225 -18.70 -2.92 10.95
C THR A 225 -19.39 -3.13 12.30
N PRO A 226 -18.63 -3.13 13.42
CA PRO A 226 -19.21 -3.29 14.75
C PRO A 226 -20.16 -2.14 15.12
N GLN A 227 -19.95 -0.92 14.58
CA GLN A 227 -20.84 0.22 14.81
C GLN A 227 -22.23 0.00 14.18
N LEU A 228 -22.28 -0.50 12.93
CA LEU A 228 -23.55 -0.80 12.26
C LEU A 228 -24.29 -1.94 12.95
N CYS A 229 -23.57 -2.98 13.37
CA CYS A 229 -24.14 -4.08 14.14
C CYS A 229 -24.79 -3.58 15.44
N ALA A 230 -24.11 -2.73 16.20
CA ALA A 230 -24.66 -2.15 17.43
C ALA A 230 -25.90 -1.29 17.17
N LEU A 231 -25.89 -0.47 16.11
CA LEU A 231 -27.03 0.33 15.72
C LEU A 231 -28.21 -0.53 15.25
N ALA A 232 -27.96 -1.62 14.53
CA ALA A 232 -28.98 -2.58 14.12
C ALA A 232 -29.65 -3.23 15.33
N VAL A 233 -28.86 -3.66 16.32
CA VAL A 233 -29.38 -4.24 17.57
C VAL A 233 -30.22 -3.21 18.34
N LEU A 234 -29.73 -1.98 18.49
CA LEU A 234 -30.47 -0.90 19.14
C LEU A 234 -31.81 -0.64 18.43
N CYS A 235 -31.80 -0.56 17.10
CA CYS A 235 -33.00 -0.37 16.29
C CYS A 235 -33.99 -1.53 16.44
N ALA A 236 -33.50 -2.77 16.39
CA ALA A 236 -34.33 -3.96 16.50
C ALA A 236 -34.98 -4.06 17.89
N VAL A 237 -34.20 -3.86 18.95
CA VAL A 237 -34.70 -3.87 20.34
C VAL A 237 -35.69 -2.74 20.57
N GLY A 238 -35.39 -1.52 20.09
CA GLY A 238 -36.33 -0.40 20.17
C GLY A 238 -37.63 -0.64 19.41
N THR A 239 -37.54 -1.20 18.20
CA THR A 239 -38.73 -1.55 17.40
C THR A 239 -39.60 -2.57 18.12
N LEU A 240 -39.00 -3.64 18.64
CA LEU A 240 -39.72 -4.67 19.39
C LEU A 240 -40.33 -4.12 20.68
N HIS A 241 -39.60 -3.25 21.39
CA HIS A 241 -40.11 -2.64 22.62
C HIS A 241 -41.29 -1.71 22.34
N ILE A 242 -41.21 -0.83 21.34
CA ILE A 242 -42.33 0.06 20.95
C ILE A 242 -43.55 -0.77 20.51
N PHE A 243 -43.32 -1.84 19.75
CA PHE A 243 -44.36 -2.78 19.32
C PHE A 243 -45.10 -3.43 20.49
N ASN A 244 -44.35 -3.91 21.49
CA ASN A 244 -44.93 -4.49 22.70
C ASN A 244 -45.61 -3.44 23.58
N LEU A 245 -45.00 -2.26 23.75
CA LEU A 245 -45.51 -1.16 24.56
C LEU A 245 -46.87 -0.66 24.07
N HIS A 246 -47.13 -0.74 22.77
CA HIS A 246 -48.42 -0.39 22.15
C HIS A 246 -49.46 -1.52 22.19
N GLY A 247 -49.15 -2.65 22.83
CA GLY A 247 -50.08 -3.75 23.07
C GLY A 247 -50.26 -4.72 21.91
N TYR A 248 -49.51 -4.60 20.82
CA TYR A 248 -49.66 -5.48 19.65
C TYR A 248 -49.37 -6.95 19.95
N LEU A 249 -48.37 -7.21 20.79
CA LEU A 249 -48.07 -8.58 21.22
C LEU A 249 -49.25 -9.22 21.96
N SER A 250 -49.99 -8.44 22.75
CA SER A 250 -51.15 -8.93 23.53
C SER A 250 -52.32 -9.40 22.66
N LEU A 251 -52.39 -8.98 21.39
CA LEU A 251 -53.46 -9.36 20.46
C LEU A 251 -53.28 -10.76 19.87
N TRP A 252 -52.04 -11.19 19.66
CA TRP A 252 -51.72 -12.40 18.89
C TRP A 252 -51.14 -13.53 19.75
N VAL A 253 -50.75 -13.23 20.98
CA VAL A 253 -50.20 -14.22 21.89
C VAL A 253 -51.32 -15.12 22.45
N PRO A 254 -51.12 -16.46 22.48
CA PRO A 254 -52.05 -17.39 23.13
C PRO A 254 -52.30 -17.03 24.60
N SER A 255 -53.50 -17.30 25.11
CA SER A 255 -53.91 -16.93 26.49
C SER A 255 -52.95 -17.41 27.59
N GLY A 256 -52.32 -18.58 27.44
CA GLY A 256 -51.33 -19.09 28.39
C GLY A 256 -50.00 -18.30 28.45
N LEU A 257 -49.75 -17.43 27.47
CA LEU A 257 -48.53 -16.62 27.36
C LEU A 257 -48.79 -15.12 27.60
N THR A 258 -50.03 -14.71 27.89
CA THR A 258 -50.40 -13.29 28.10
C THR A 258 -49.53 -12.60 29.15
N ARG A 259 -49.29 -13.25 30.30
CA ARG A 259 -48.39 -12.72 31.34
C ARG A 259 -46.96 -12.49 30.81
N ARG A 260 -46.41 -13.45 30.06
CA ARG A 260 -45.06 -13.31 29.47
C ARG A 260 -45.00 -12.20 28.42
N ALA A 261 -46.10 -11.96 27.70
CA ALA A 261 -46.19 -10.85 26.76
C ALA A 261 -46.19 -9.48 27.47
N SER A 262 -46.86 -9.37 28.61
CA SER A 262 -46.81 -8.18 29.48
C SER A 262 -45.41 -8.00 30.08
N ASP A 263 -44.80 -9.06 30.63
CA ASP A 263 -43.42 -9.02 31.16
C ASP A 263 -42.40 -8.52 30.10
N ALA A 264 -42.62 -8.86 28.82
CA ALA A 264 -41.76 -8.44 27.71
C ALA A 264 -41.72 -6.92 27.50
N VAL A 265 -42.71 -6.17 27.97
CA VAL A 265 -42.69 -4.69 27.95
C VAL A 265 -41.57 -4.18 28.85
N GLY A 266 -41.55 -4.62 30.11
CA GLY A 266 -40.51 -4.24 31.08
C GLY A 266 -39.12 -4.78 30.71
N MET A 267 -39.05 -6.00 30.17
CA MET A 267 -37.79 -6.56 29.64
C MET A 267 -37.25 -5.71 28.48
N GLY A 268 -38.13 -5.24 27.59
CA GLY A 268 -37.78 -4.37 26.47
C GLY A 268 -37.23 -3.02 26.92
N ALA A 269 -37.79 -2.42 27.97
CA ALA A 269 -37.33 -1.14 28.51
C ALA A 269 -35.87 -1.20 28.99
N PHE A 270 -35.50 -2.25 29.73
CA PHE A 270 -34.12 -2.47 30.17
C PHE A 270 -33.20 -2.96 29.03
N GLY A 271 -33.75 -3.74 28.09
CA GLY A 271 -33.05 -4.16 26.87
C GLY A 271 -32.62 -2.98 26.02
N LEU A 272 -33.45 -1.94 25.90
CA LEU A 272 -33.14 -0.72 25.16
C LEU A 272 -31.93 0.01 25.77
N THR A 273 -31.93 0.22 27.09
CA THR A 273 -30.80 0.84 27.81
C THR A 273 -29.51 0.03 27.66
N THR A 274 -29.62 -1.30 27.69
CA THR A 274 -28.50 -2.20 27.46
C THR A 274 -27.91 -2.01 26.05
N ALA A 275 -28.77 -1.98 25.03
CA ALA A 275 -28.37 -1.79 23.65
C ALA A 275 -27.78 -0.39 23.41
N LEU A 276 -28.33 0.65 24.05
CA LEU A 276 -27.85 2.03 23.97
C LEU A 276 -26.44 2.16 24.56
N ALA A 277 -26.24 1.67 25.79
CA ALA A 277 -24.93 1.69 26.45
C ALA A 277 -23.87 0.91 25.64
N TRP A 278 -24.25 -0.24 25.07
CA TRP A 278 -23.39 -1.00 24.17
C TRP A 278 -23.03 -0.19 22.91
N GLN A 279 -24.03 0.43 22.27
CA GLN A 279 -23.83 1.17 21.03
C GLN A 279 -22.94 2.41 21.25
N ILE A 280 -23.15 3.18 22.32
CA ILE A 280 -22.27 4.28 22.73
C ILE A 280 -20.83 3.77 22.91
N ARG A 281 -20.66 2.62 23.57
CA ARG A 281 -19.33 2.01 23.79
C ARG A 281 -18.64 1.70 22.47
N LEU A 282 -19.32 1.08 21.51
CA LEU A 282 -18.68 0.70 20.23
C LEU A 282 -18.49 1.89 19.28
N GLN A 283 -19.36 2.89 19.33
CA GLN A 283 -19.35 4.00 18.40
C GLN A 283 -18.45 5.16 18.86
N LEU A 284 -18.52 5.55 20.13
CA LEU A 284 -17.89 6.79 20.61
C LEU A 284 -16.56 6.58 21.35
N THR A 285 -16.17 5.34 21.63
CA THR A 285 -14.96 5.05 22.42
C THR A 285 -13.91 4.27 21.63
N SER A 286 -12.66 4.72 21.70
CA SER A 286 -11.47 4.00 21.23
C SER A 286 -10.81 3.21 22.37
N GLU A 287 -10.22 2.05 22.05
CA GLU A 287 -9.61 1.15 23.04
C GLU A 287 -8.43 1.75 23.81
N LEU A 288 -7.71 2.68 23.19
CA LEU A 288 -6.50 3.28 23.76
C LEU A 288 -6.81 4.50 24.63
N GLN A 289 -7.80 5.34 24.27
CA GLN A 289 -8.01 6.62 24.94
C GLN A 289 -9.09 6.60 26.03
N HIS A 290 -10.08 5.69 25.93
CA HIS A 290 -11.30 5.77 26.74
C HIS A 290 -11.55 4.53 27.60
N ARG A 291 -10.48 3.89 28.12
CA ARG A 291 -10.58 2.62 28.86
C ARG A 291 -11.53 2.68 30.07
N ALA A 292 -11.45 3.74 30.88
CA ALA A 292 -12.32 3.90 32.05
C ALA A 292 -13.80 4.06 31.65
N VAL A 293 -14.08 4.91 30.66
CA VAL A 293 -15.44 5.13 30.13
C VAL A 293 -16.01 3.86 29.50
N ARG A 294 -15.20 3.07 28.80
CA ARG A 294 -15.62 1.76 28.27
C ARG A 294 -16.04 0.79 29.38
N LYS A 295 -15.27 0.72 30.48
CA LYS A 295 -15.64 -0.11 31.64
C LYS A 295 -16.93 0.37 32.28
N LEU A 296 -17.11 1.68 32.42
CA LEU A 296 -18.35 2.28 32.94
C LEU A 296 -19.56 1.93 32.06
N LEU A 297 -19.48 2.13 30.74
CA LEU A 297 -20.56 1.78 29.81
C LEU A 297 -20.87 0.28 29.82
N SER A 298 -19.85 -0.57 29.95
CA SER A 298 -20.07 -2.01 30.13
C SER A 298 -20.77 -2.32 31.46
N ALA A 299 -20.42 -1.65 32.56
CA ALA A 299 -21.10 -1.82 33.84
C ALA A 299 -22.56 -1.35 33.77
N VAL A 300 -22.84 -0.22 33.11
CA VAL A 300 -24.21 0.29 32.87
C VAL A 300 -25.00 -0.72 32.03
N ALA A 301 -24.43 -1.23 30.95
CA ALA A 301 -25.08 -2.25 30.11
C ALA A 301 -25.36 -3.53 30.90
N SER A 302 -24.43 -3.99 31.73
CA SER A 302 -24.64 -5.17 32.59
C SER A 302 -25.70 -4.94 33.66
N ALA A 303 -25.73 -3.76 34.29
CA ALA A 303 -26.76 -3.41 35.27
C ALA A 303 -28.15 -3.36 34.63
N ALA A 304 -28.27 -2.75 33.44
CA ALA A 304 -29.52 -2.75 32.68
C ALA A 304 -29.94 -4.17 32.26
N ALA A 305 -29.00 -4.99 31.78
CA ALA A 305 -29.28 -6.38 31.39
C ALA A 305 -29.79 -7.22 32.57
N LEU A 306 -29.24 -7.03 33.78
CA LEU A 306 -29.77 -7.66 35.00
C LEU A 306 -31.18 -7.17 35.33
N GLY A 307 -31.47 -5.89 35.09
CA GLY A 307 -32.81 -5.31 35.23
C GLY A 307 -33.88 -5.95 34.35
N MET A 308 -33.50 -6.61 33.25
CA MET A 308 -34.44 -7.37 32.41
C MET A 308 -35.08 -8.55 33.16
N ALA A 309 -34.48 -9.05 34.25
CA ALA A 309 -35.11 -10.09 35.07
C ALA A 309 -36.19 -9.54 36.02
N SER A 310 -36.27 -8.22 36.21
CA SER A 310 -37.17 -7.61 37.20
C SER A 310 -38.67 -7.86 36.98
N PRO A 311 -39.23 -7.91 35.75
CA PRO A 311 -40.65 -8.24 35.56
C PRO A 311 -40.96 -9.68 35.98
N LEU A 312 -40.08 -10.63 35.62
CA LEU A 312 -40.22 -12.04 35.98
C LEU A 312 -40.19 -12.30 37.49
N LEU A 313 -39.54 -11.41 38.23
CA LEU A 313 -39.46 -11.44 39.70
C LEU A 313 -40.56 -10.63 40.38
N GLY A 314 -41.44 -9.95 39.62
CA GLY A 314 -42.46 -9.05 40.17
C GLY A 314 -41.90 -7.77 40.80
N LEU A 315 -40.66 -7.39 40.47
CA LEU A 315 -39.96 -6.23 41.05
C LEU A 315 -39.95 -5.01 40.13
N TYR A 316 -40.50 -5.13 38.91
CA TYR A 316 -40.40 -4.11 37.87
C TYR A 316 -40.81 -2.71 38.35
N GLY A 317 -41.99 -2.55 38.94
CA GLY A 317 -42.48 -1.25 39.41
C GLY A 317 -41.56 -0.59 40.44
N SER A 318 -40.85 -1.36 41.26
CA SER A 318 -39.91 -0.85 42.27
C SER A 318 -38.56 -0.41 41.68
N VAL A 319 -38.17 -0.95 40.53
CA VAL A 319 -36.84 -0.71 39.92
C VAL A 319 -36.89 0.04 38.59
N ALA A 320 -38.07 0.25 38.00
CA ALA A 320 -38.21 0.91 36.69
C ALA A 320 -37.59 2.32 36.65
N TRP A 321 -37.67 3.07 37.75
CA TRP A 321 -37.03 4.40 37.86
C TRP A 321 -35.50 4.34 37.69
N THR A 322 -34.86 3.23 38.08
CA THR A 322 -33.41 3.05 37.90
C THR A 322 -33.05 3.00 36.42
N ASN A 323 -33.91 2.43 35.58
CA ASN A 323 -33.70 2.39 34.13
C ASN A 323 -33.68 3.81 33.53
N LEU A 324 -34.60 4.68 33.96
CA LEU A 324 -34.64 6.08 33.52
C LEU A 324 -33.36 6.83 33.88
N VAL A 325 -32.81 6.58 35.07
CA VAL A 325 -31.52 7.13 35.50
C VAL A 325 -30.36 6.60 34.64
N LEU A 326 -30.36 5.31 34.31
CA LEU A 326 -29.34 4.71 33.45
C LEU A 326 -29.37 5.25 32.01
N ILE A 327 -30.55 5.53 31.45
CA ILE A 327 -30.70 6.20 30.14
C ILE A 327 -30.10 7.61 30.20
N GLY A 328 -30.51 8.43 31.18
CA GLY A 328 -29.95 9.77 31.33
C GLY A 328 -28.43 9.78 31.53
N LEU A 329 -27.89 8.79 32.27
CA LEU A 329 -26.45 8.62 32.41
C LEU A 329 -25.77 8.29 31.07
N CYS A 330 -26.37 7.41 30.26
CA CYS A 330 -25.86 7.09 28.91
C CYS A 330 -25.77 8.35 28.05
N ASP A 331 -26.81 9.18 28.06
CA ASP A 331 -26.86 10.41 27.28
C ASP A 331 -25.81 11.43 27.71
N LEU A 332 -25.66 11.65 29.01
CA LEU A 332 -24.63 12.55 29.53
C LEU A 332 -23.22 12.08 29.13
N ILE A 333 -22.96 10.77 29.20
CA ILE A 333 -21.69 10.20 28.75
C ILE A 333 -21.51 10.40 27.24
N ALA A 334 -22.54 10.12 26.43
CA ALA A 334 -22.48 10.26 24.98
C ALA A 334 -22.25 11.71 24.55
N ILE A 335 -22.97 12.67 25.14
CA ILE A 335 -22.80 14.11 24.90
C ILE A 335 -21.38 14.54 25.26
N ALA A 336 -20.86 14.13 26.42
CA ALA A 336 -19.51 14.46 26.84
C ALA A 336 -18.44 13.90 25.88
N LEU A 337 -18.62 12.66 25.41
CA LEU A 337 -17.73 12.03 24.42
C LEU A 337 -17.79 12.73 23.06
N CYS A 338 -18.98 13.02 22.56
CA CYS A 338 -19.17 13.75 21.31
C CYS A 338 -18.54 15.14 21.37
N TRP A 339 -18.75 15.86 22.47
CA TRP A 339 -18.14 17.17 22.71
C TRP A 339 -16.60 17.10 22.77
N ALA A 340 -16.05 16.12 23.50
CA ALA A 340 -14.60 15.91 23.57
C ALA A 340 -13.99 15.57 22.20
N ASN A 341 -14.68 14.72 21.42
CA ASN A 341 -14.26 14.36 20.06
C ASN A 341 -14.35 15.55 19.10
N LEU A 342 -15.36 16.41 19.23
CA LEU A 342 -15.50 17.62 18.43
C LEU A 342 -14.43 18.66 18.78
N ARG A 343 -14.06 18.81 20.06
CA ARG A 343 -12.93 19.68 20.45
C ARG A 343 -11.60 19.23 19.84
N ARG A 344 -11.38 17.91 19.70
CA ARG A 344 -10.18 17.36 19.05
C ARG A 344 -10.21 17.48 17.53
N ASN A 345 -11.39 17.34 16.92
CA ASN A 345 -11.58 17.47 15.47
C ASN A 345 -12.81 18.35 15.16
N PRO A 346 -12.67 19.69 15.18
CA PRO A 346 -13.79 20.62 15.05
C PRO A 346 -14.50 20.56 13.70
N ARG A 347 -13.83 20.02 12.67
CA ARG A 347 -14.38 19.88 11.31
C ARG A 347 -15.13 18.57 11.09
N SER A 348 -15.22 17.71 12.11
CA SER A 348 -15.95 16.44 12.02
C SER A 348 -17.46 16.68 12.04
N ALA A 349 -18.07 16.74 10.85
CA ALA A 349 -19.52 16.83 10.70
C ALA A 349 -20.24 15.66 11.40
N VAL A 350 -19.62 14.46 11.40
CA VAL A 350 -20.15 13.26 12.06
C VAL A 350 -20.35 13.49 13.56
N ASN A 351 -19.31 13.99 14.24
CA ASN A 351 -19.39 14.24 15.69
C ASN A 351 -20.39 15.36 16.00
N GLY A 352 -20.55 16.34 15.10
CA GLY A 352 -21.58 17.38 15.23
C GLY A 352 -23.01 16.81 15.14
N VAL A 353 -23.27 15.93 14.17
CA VAL A 353 -24.59 15.27 14.03
C VAL A 353 -24.87 14.35 15.21
N LEU A 354 -23.88 13.57 15.68
CA LEU A 354 -24.06 12.72 16.86
C LEU A 354 -24.32 13.55 18.13
N LEU A 355 -23.59 14.65 18.32
CA LEU A 355 -23.84 15.56 19.43
C LEU A 355 -25.28 16.09 19.39
N ALA A 356 -25.75 16.54 18.23
CA ALA A 356 -27.12 16.99 18.06
C ALA A 356 -28.14 15.87 18.36
N ALA A 357 -27.89 14.65 17.87
CA ALA A 357 -28.74 13.50 18.13
C ALA A 357 -28.91 13.21 19.63
N TYR A 358 -27.81 13.10 20.37
CA TYR A 358 -27.87 12.83 21.81
C TYR A 358 -28.39 14.00 22.64
N VAL A 359 -28.12 15.25 22.24
CA VAL A 359 -28.68 16.42 22.92
C VAL A 359 -30.19 16.48 22.73
N VAL A 360 -30.69 16.23 21.52
CA VAL A 360 -32.13 16.16 21.25
C VAL A 360 -32.75 15.01 22.04
N HIS A 361 -32.17 13.80 22.00
CA HIS A 361 -32.65 12.65 22.77
C HIS A 361 -32.73 12.94 24.27
N ALA A 362 -31.65 13.48 24.85
CA ALA A 362 -31.59 13.81 26.27
C ALA A 362 -32.63 14.87 26.67
N LEU A 363 -32.76 15.96 25.91
CA LEU A 363 -33.68 17.05 26.24
C LEU A 363 -35.15 16.64 26.04
N SER A 364 -35.45 15.98 24.92
CA SER A 364 -36.80 15.53 24.58
C SER A 364 -37.26 14.37 25.47
N GLY A 365 -36.33 13.56 26.01
CA GLY A 365 -36.62 12.46 26.93
C GLY A 365 -36.98 12.91 28.36
N ILE A 366 -36.61 14.13 28.78
CA ILE A 366 -36.90 14.64 30.14
C ILE A 366 -38.40 14.66 30.42
N LEU A 367 -39.21 15.22 29.52
CA LEU A 367 -40.63 15.42 29.78
C LEU A 367 -41.40 14.08 29.90
N PRO A 368 -41.24 13.10 28.99
CA PRO A 368 -41.79 11.75 29.17
C PRO A 368 -41.31 11.06 30.45
N ALA A 369 -40.01 11.19 30.80
CA ALA A 369 -39.48 10.58 32.02
C ALA A 369 -40.13 11.16 33.29
N LEU A 370 -40.30 12.48 33.35
CA LEU A 370 -41.00 13.16 34.45
C LEU A 370 -42.49 12.74 34.52
N GLY A 371 -43.13 12.54 33.37
CA GLY A 371 -44.50 12.02 33.28
C GLY A 371 -44.62 10.58 33.78
N LEU A 372 -43.69 9.69 33.41
CA LEU A 372 -43.65 8.31 33.88
C LEU A 372 -43.33 8.19 35.37
N LEU A 373 -42.58 9.14 35.94
CA LEU A 373 -42.33 9.23 37.38
C LEU A 373 -43.52 9.84 38.15
N GLY A 374 -44.53 10.37 37.45
CA GLY A 374 -45.68 11.04 38.07
C GLY A 374 -45.36 12.43 38.63
N TRP A 375 -44.21 13.02 38.30
CA TRP A 375 -43.82 14.36 38.75
C TRP A 375 -44.47 15.47 37.93
N VAL A 376 -44.78 15.18 36.67
CA VAL A 376 -45.49 16.09 35.76
C VAL A 376 -46.75 15.41 35.27
N ARG A 377 -47.86 16.16 35.28
CA ARG A 377 -49.12 15.73 34.67
C ARG A 377 -49.07 16.03 33.17
N MET A 378 -49.37 15.05 32.33
CA MET A 378 -49.32 15.17 30.88
C MET A 378 -50.71 14.97 30.29
N GLU A 379 -51.15 15.89 29.43
CA GLU A 379 -52.39 15.76 28.66
C GLU A 379 -52.20 14.87 27.42
N VAL A 380 -50.95 14.75 26.96
CA VAL A 380 -50.55 13.91 25.83
C VAL A 380 -49.91 12.63 26.36
N ASP A 381 -50.19 11.50 25.73
CA ASP A 381 -49.57 10.21 26.04
C ASP A 381 -48.04 10.31 25.95
N ALA A 382 -47.35 10.05 27.06
CA ALA A 382 -45.90 10.11 27.14
C ALA A 382 -45.22 9.13 26.16
N THR A 383 -45.88 8.02 25.83
CA THR A 383 -45.35 7.03 24.88
C THR A 383 -45.31 7.54 23.44
N LEU A 384 -46.24 8.42 23.05
CA LEU A 384 -46.27 9.05 21.73
C LEU A 384 -45.15 10.07 21.54
N ILE A 385 -44.85 10.83 22.59
CA ILE A 385 -43.72 11.78 22.59
C ILE A 385 -42.41 10.98 22.47
N TRP A 386 -42.27 9.95 23.30
CA TRP A 386 -41.09 9.10 23.35
C TRP A 386 -40.84 8.30 22.05
N GLN A 387 -41.87 7.72 21.42
CA GLN A 387 -41.67 7.01 20.13
C GLN A 387 -41.20 7.95 19.02
N THR A 388 -41.69 9.20 19.01
CA THR A 388 -41.33 10.20 18.00
C THR A 388 -39.89 10.64 18.19
N GLU A 389 -39.54 10.90 19.44
CA GLU A 389 -38.20 11.22 19.90
C GLU A 389 -37.19 10.12 19.49
N ILE A 390 -37.45 8.86 19.85
CA ILE A 390 -36.58 7.73 19.47
C ILE A 390 -36.42 7.61 17.97
N PHE A 391 -37.50 7.78 17.19
CA PHE A 391 -37.40 7.72 15.74
C PHE A 391 -36.44 8.79 15.19
N VAL A 392 -36.53 10.03 15.69
CA VAL A 392 -35.63 11.13 15.32
C VAL A 392 -34.19 10.81 15.73
N PHE A 393 -33.98 10.33 16.95
CA PHE A 393 -32.67 9.91 17.44
C PHE A 393 -32.06 8.83 16.54
N MET A 394 -32.82 7.76 16.24
CA MET A 394 -32.37 6.66 15.39
C MET A 394 -32.05 7.11 13.97
N LEU A 395 -32.86 8.03 13.40
CA LEU A 395 -32.60 8.61 12.08
C LEU A 395 -31.29 9.40 12.07
N LEU A 396 -31.07 10.28 13.05
CA LEU A 396 -29.86 11.09 13.15
C LEU A 396 -28.61 10.24 13.42
N ALA A 397 -28.70 9.26 14.32
CA ALA A 397 -27.63 8.32 14.61
C ALA A 397 -27.25 7.51 13.35
N THR A 398 -28.25 7.07 12.59
CA THR A 398 -28.05 6.38 11.31
C THR A 398 -27.34 7.27 10.30
N CYS A 399 -27.83 8.50 10.09
CA CYS A 399 -27.19 9.49 9.21
C CYS A 399 -25.73 9.74 9.59
N ALA A 400 -25.42 9.84 10.88
CA ALA A 400 -24.05 10.02 11.34
C ALA A 400 -23.14 8.82 11.04
N VAL A 401 -23.60 7.59 11.33
CA VAL A 401 -22.83 6.37 11.04
C VAL A 401 -22.58 6.23 9.53
N PHE A 402 -23.59 6.51 8.71
CA PHE A 402 -23.45 6.48 7.26
C PHE A 402 -22.48 7.57 6.76
N ALA A 403 -22.58 8.80 7.28
CA ALA A 403 -21.65 9.88 6.95
C ALA A 403 -20.20 9.49 7.29
N GLU A 404 -19.99 8.91 8.48
CA GLU A 404 -18.68 8.41 8.89
C GLU A 404 -18.15 7.34 7.95
N MET A 405 -19.00 6.40 7.55
CA MET A 405 -18.64 5.33 6.63
C MET A 405 -18.28 5.85 5.25
N VAL A 406 -19.01 6.85 4.73
CA VAL A 406 -18.70 7.49 3.44
C VAL A 406 -17.35 8.20 3.49
N VAL A 407 -17.06 8.92 4.57
CA VAL A 407 -15.74 9.56 4.78
C VAL A 407 -14.64 8.51 4.83
N ARG A 408 -14.80 7.46 5.67
CA ARG A 408 -13.83 6.36 5.78
C ARG A 408 -13.61 5.64 4.45
N TYR A 409 -14.67 5.40 3.68
CA TYR A 409 -14.58 4.77 2.37
C TYR A 409 -13.79 5.64 1.39
N ARG A 410 -14.06 6.95 1.35
CA ARG A 410 -13.32 7.89 0.51
C ARG A 410 -11.83 7.90 0.87
N ASP A 411 -11.52 8.04 2.15
CA ASP A 411 -10.14 8.09 2.63
C ASP A 411 -9.40 6.76 2.33
N ALA A 412 -10.08 5.61 2.48
CA ALA A 412 -9.54 4.31 2.11
C ALA A 412 -9.28 4.18 0.59
N THR A 413 -10.18 4.70 -0.25
CA THR A 413 -9.97 4.70 -1.71
C THR A 413 -8.83 5.60 -2.14
N GLU A 414 -8.65 6.77 -1.50
CA GLU A 414 -7.54 7.68 -1.76
C GLU A 414 -6.21 7.05 -1.32
N ALA A 415 -6.16 6.47 -0.12
CA ALA A 415 -4.97 5.76 0.38
C ALA A 415 -4.58 4.60 -0.54
N ARG A 416 -5.56 3.81 -1.02
CA ARG A 416 -5.32 2.74 -2.00
C ARG A 416 -4.78 3.28 -3.32
N ALA A 417 -5.30 4.41 -3.81
CA ALA A 417 -4.82 5.02 -5.04
C ALA A 417 -3.37 5.52 -4.90
N VAL A 418 -3.01 6.09 -3.74
CA VAL A 418 -1.63 6.51 -3.43
C VAL A 418 -0.70 5.30 -3.36
N ALA A 419 -1.09 4.23 -2.65
CA ALA A 419 -0.30 3.00 -2.56
C ALA A 419 -0.03 2.38 -3.94
N LEU A 420 -1.04 2.33 -4.82
CA LEU A 420 -0.87 1.83 -6.19
C LEU A 420 0.09 2.69 -7.02
N ARG A 421 0.10 4.02 -6.85
CA ARG A 421 1.07 4.90 -7.54
C ARG A 421 2.50 4.64 -7.06
N HIS A 422 2.69 4.49 -5.75
CA HIS A 422 4.00 4.16 -5.20
C HIS A 422 4.51 2.79 -5.69
N LEU A 423 3.62 1.80 -5.79
CA LEU A 423 3.98 0.49 -6.33
C LEU A 423 4.43 0.60 -7.80
N ALA A 424 3.66 1.30 -8.64
CA ALA A 424 4.00 1.51 -10.05
C ALA A 424 5.34 2.27 -10.24
N GLN A 425 5.61 3.28 -9.41
CA GLN A 425 6.89 4.00 -9.43
C GLN A 425 8.05 3.09 -9.02
N SER A 426 7.87 2.27 -7.97
CA SER A 426 8.88 1.32 -7.53
C SER A 426 9.19 0.27 -8.60
N GLU A 427 8.17 -0.21 -9.31
CA GLU A 427 8.32 -1.16 -10.42
C GLU A 427 9.14 -0.54 -11.56
N GLN A 428 8.82 0.69 -11.98
CA GLN A 428 9.60 1.39 -13.01
C GLN A 428 11.07 1.62 -12.62
N ILE A 429 11.32 2.03 -11.38
CA ILE A 429 12.69 2.22 -10.86
C ILE A 429 13.44 0.88 -10.84
N LEU A 430 12.76 -0.22 -10.49
CA LEU A 430 13.35 -1.55 -10.49
C LEU A 430 13.67 -2.01 -11.91
N GLU A 431 12.75 -1.85 -12.86
CA GLU A 431 12.99 -2.16 -14.28
C GLU A 431 14.18 -1.38 -14.84
N GLN A 432 14.28 -0.09 -14.51
CA GLN A 432 15.41 0.73 -14.96
C GLN A 432 16.73 0.29 -14.33
N ARG A 433 16.72 -0.08 -13.04
CA ARG A 433 17.91 -0.66 -12.38
C ARG A 433 18.31 -2.01 -12.98
N VAL A 434 17.35 -2.87 -13.29
CA VAL A 434 17.62 -4.15 -13.95
C VAL A 434 18.22 -3.92 -15.33
N LYS A 435 17.62 -3.04 -16.15
CA LYS A 435 18.17 -2.67 -17.48
C LYS A 435 19.59 -2.13 -17.38
N GLN A 436 19.86 -1.22 -16.43
CA GLN A 436 21.19 -0.66 -16.22
C GLN A 436 22.20 -1.76 -15.83
N ARG A 437 21.87 -2.61 -14.86
CA ARG A 437 22.75 -3.71 -14.42
C ARG A 437 23.01 -4.71 -15.52
N THR A 438 22.01 -5.03 -16.34
CA THR A 438 22.19 -5.91 -17.51
C THR A 438 23.13 -5.27 -18.53
N ALA A 439 23.01 -3.97 -18.80
CA ALA A 439 23.90 -3.26 -19.71
C ALA A 439 25.35 -3.22 -19.17
N ASP A 440 25.54 -2.89 -17.89
CA ASP A 440 26.85 -2.88 -17.24
C ASP A 440 27.52 -4.28 -17.29
N LEU A 441 26.74 -5.35 -17.05
CA LEU A 441 27.21 -6.73 -17.13
C LEU A 441 27.63 -7.13 -18.54
N LEU A 442 26.84 -6.77 -19.56
CA LEU A 442 27.19 -7.03 -20.96
C LEU A 442 28.48 -6.29 -21.37
N GLN A 443 28.64 -5.05 -20.91
CA GLN A 443 29.86 -4.28 -21.18
C GLN A 443 31.09 -4.90 -20.49
N ALA A 444 30.96 -5.32 -19.22
CA ALA A 444 32.02 -6.02 -18.52
C ALA A 444 32.38 -7.36 -19.18
N GLN A 445 31.38 -8.10 -19.65
CA GLN A 445 31.58 -9.36 -20.37
C GLN A 445 32.34 -9.14 -21.69
N PHE A 446 32.00 -8.09 -22.45
CA PHE A 446 32.70 -7.74 -23.69
C PHE A 446 34.15 -7.33 -23.43
N ALA A 447 34.39 -6.48 -22.42
CA ALA A 447 35.74 -6.07 -22.04
C ALA A 447 36.60 -7.26 -21.58
N LEU A 448 36.01 -8.19 -20.81
CA LEU A 448 36.69 -9.42 -20.39
C LEU A 448 37.04 -10.31 -21.58
N ALA A 449 36.11 -10.48 -22.54
CA ALA A 449 36.36 -11.26 -23.74
C ALA A 449 37.51 -10.67 -24.57
N GLN A 450 37.56 -9.34 -24.71
CA GLN A 450 38.64 -8.66 -25.42
C GLN A 450 39.99 -8.80 -24.72
N ALA A 451 40.03 -8.70 -23.39
CA ALA A 451 41.24 -8.90 -22.60
C ALA A 451 41.78 -10.34 -22.69
N LEU A 452 40.88 -11.33 -22.69
CA LEU A 452 41.28 -12.73 -22.87
C LEU A 452 41.83 -13.01 -24.27
N ASP A 453 41.28 -12.36 -25.30
CA ASP A 453 41.76 -12.50 -26.67
C ASP A 453 43.16 -11.90 -26.84
N SER A 454 43.39 -10.69 -26.31
CA SER A 454 44.72 -10.06 -26.35
C SER A 454 45.77 -10.85 -25.57
N GLU A 455 45.41 -11.43 -24.41
CA GLU A 455 46.29 -12.32 -23.65
C GLU A 455 46.67 -13.56 -24.48
N ARG A 456 45.71 -14.15 -25.21
CA ARG A 456 45.96 -15.32 -26.06
C ARG A 456 46.92 -15.00 -27.20
N VAL A 457 46.72 -13.88 -27.89
CA VAL A 457 47.60 -13.44 -29.00
C VAL A 457 49.02 -13.23 -28.49
N LEU A 458 49.19 -12.48 -27.39
CA LEU A 458 50.51 -12.22 -26.80
C LEU A 458 51.21 -13.51 -26.37
N ARG A 459 50.46 -14.46 -25.80
CA ARG A 459 50.99 -15.78 -25.43
C ARG A 459 51.45 -16.59 -26.65
N GLN A 460 50.74 -16.50 -27.77
CA GLN A 460 51.12 -17.18 -29.01
C GLN A 460 52.41 -16.60 -29.60
N GLU A 461 52.54 -15.27 -29.64
CA GLU A 461 53.76 -14.59 -30.10
C GLU A 461 54.99 -14.96 -29.26
N GLN A 462 54.85 -14.94 -27.93
CA GLN A 462 55.91 -15.40 -27.02
C GLN A 462 56.31 -16.85 -27.28
N HIS A 463 55.32 -17.74 -27.47
CA HIS A 463 55.59 -19.15 -27.74
C HIS A 463 56.38 -19.33 -29.04
N HIS A 464 56.00 -18.62 -30.10
CA HIS A 464 56.69 -18.66 -31.39
C HIS A 464 58.15 -18.18 -31.28
N PHE A 465 58.37 -17.09 -30.55
CA PHE A 465 59.71 -16.55 -30.27
C PHE A 465 60.61 -17.57 -29.55
N PHE A 466 60.13 -18.20 -28.47
CA PHE A 466 60.91 -19.19 -27.73
C PHE A 466 61.24 -20.44 -28.54
N GLN A 467 60.30 -20.91 -29.37
CA GLN A 467 60.55 -22.04 -30.27
C GLN A 467 61.68 -21.72 -31.26
N MET A 468 61.64 -20.55 -31.89
CA MET A 468 62.64 -20.13 -32.87
C MET A 468 64.03 -19.99 -32.25
N ILE A 469 64.16 -19.31 -31.10
CA ILE A 469 65.45 -19.17 -30.40
C ILE A 469 66.04 -20.54 -30.03
N SER A 470 65.22 -21.44 -29.52
CA SER A 470 65.66 -22.78 -29.10
C SER A 470 66.29 -23.56 -30.27
N HIS A 471 65.70 -23.48 -31.47
CA HIS A 471 66.25 -24.12 -32.67
C HIS A 471 67.58 -23.49 -33.12
N GLU A 472 67.67 -22.16 -33.11
CA GLU A 472 68.86 -21.44 -33.57
C GLU A 472 70.04 -21.55 -32.58
N PHE A 473 69.78 -21.72 -31.28
CA PHE A 473 70.83 -22.05 -30.30
C PHE A 473 71.31 -23.49 -30.40
N ARG A 474 70.40 -24.45 -30.67
CA ARG A 474 70.75 -25.86 -30.76
C ARG A 474 71.81 -26.11 -31.84
N THR A 475 71.69 -25.48 -33.00
CA THR A 475 72.60 -25.70 -34.14
C THR A 475 74.08 -25.41 -33.83
N PRO A 476 74.50 -24.21 -33.37
CA PRO A 476 75.89 -23.95 -33.01
C PRO A 476 76.34 -24.72 -31.77
N LEU A 477 75.45 -24.99 -30.80
CA LEU A 477 75.77 -25.86 -29.66
C LEU A 477 76.11 -27.28 -30.11
N THR A 478 75.35 -27.85 -31.06
CA THR A 478 75.67 -29.16 -31.67
C THR A 478 77.02 -29.13 -32.39
N VAL A 479 77.39 -28.01 -33.05
CA VAL A 479 78.70 -27.87 -33.71
C VAL A 479 79.85 -27.80 -32.69
N ILE A 480 79.66 -27.06 -31.59
CA ILE A 480 80.64 -26.99 -30.48
C ILE A 480 80.82 -28.37 -29.87
N ASP A 481 79.71 -29.04 -29.53
CA ASP A 481 79.70 -30.35 -28.89
C ASP A 481 80.32 -31.43 -29.78
N SER A 482 79.98 -31.44 -31.08
CA SER A 482 80.55 -32.37 -32.05
C SER A 482 82.06 -32.18 -32.21
N ALA A 483 82.53 -30.94 -32.41
CA ALA A 483 83.96 -30.64 -32.59
C ALA A 483 84.77 -30.94 -31.31
N ALA A 484 84.22 -30.64 -30.13
CA ALA A 484 84.84 -30.95 -28.84
C ALA A 484 84.86 -32.47 -28.58
N SER A 485 83.76 -33.17 -28.84
CA SER A 485 83.66 -34.63 -28.70
C SER A 485 84.60 -35.38 -29.64
N GLU A 486 84.73 -34.92 -30.87
CA GLU A 486 85.67 -35.48 -31.84
C GLU A 486 87.13 -35.31 -31.39
N GLN A 487 87.46 -34.17 -30.77
CA GLN A 487 88.77 -33.92 -30.19
C GLN A 487 89.07 -34.80 -28.97
N LEU A 488 88.07 -35.11 -28.15
CA LEU A 488 88.20 -36.01 -27.01
C LEU A 488 88.31 -37.49 -27.42
N ARG A 489 87.52 -37.92 -28.41
CA ARG A 489 87.47 -39.34 -28.84
C ARG A 489 88.59 -39.74 -29.82
N PHE A 490 89.05 -38.81 -30.65
CA PHE A 490 90.12 -39.03 -31.63
C PHE A 490 91.23 -37.98 -31.47
N PRO A 491 92.07 -38.12 -30.42
CA PRO A 491 93.17 -37.21 -30.17
C PRO A 491 94.28 -37.40 -31.22
N THR A 492 94.55 -36.34 -31.97
CA THR A 492 95.56 -36.33 -33.04
C THR A 492 96.67 -35.34 -32.67
N HIS A 493 97.94 -35.70 -32.87
CA HIS A 493 99.10 -34.82 -32.61
C HIS A 493 99.37 -33.81 -33.75
N ALA A 494 98.67 -33.92 -34.88
CA ALA A 494 98.77 -32.97 -35.98
C ALA A 494 98.13 -31.62 -35.60
N LEU A 495 98.97 -30.58 -35.57
CA LEU A 495 98.60 -29.22 -35.16
C LEU A 495 97.47 -28.64 -36.03
N GLU A 496 97.44 -28.98 -37.33
CA GLU A 496 96.42 -28.50 -38.28
C GLU A 496 95.00 -28.94 -37.91
N ASN A 497 94.79 -30.23 -37.59
CA ASN A 497 93.48 -30.76 -37.20
C ASN A 497 92.97 -30.18 -35.87
N GLN A 498 93.88 -29.97 -34.90
CA GLN A 498 93.53 -29.31 -33.64
C GLN A 498 93.16 -27.83 -33.88
N THR A 499 93.88 -27.15 -34.76
CA THR A 499 93.63 -25.75 -35.11
C THR A 499 92.31 -25.58 -35.85
N GLU A 500 91.95 -26.51 -36.74
CA GLU A 500 90.68 -26.49 -37.45
C GLU A 500 89.48 -26.73 -36.52
N ARG A 501 89.57 -27.70 -35.61
CA ARG A 501 88.53 -27.96 -34.60
C ARG A 501 88.35 -26.78 -33.65
N ALA A 502 89.45 -26.20 -33.15
CA ALA A 502 89.41 -24.97 -32.36
C ALA A 502 88.80 -23.79 -33.16
N ALA A 503 89.08 -23.69 -34.46
CA ALA A 503 88.46 -22.70 -35.33
C ALA A 503 86.97 -22.95 -35.58
N GLN A 504 86.50 -24.21 -35.61
CA GLN A 504 85.08 -24.54 -35.69
C GLN A 504 84.34 -24.14 -34.41
N ILE A 505 84.87 -24.50 -33.23
CA ILE A 505 84.33 -24.07 -31.93
C ILE A 505 84.28 -22.55 -31.85
N ARG A 506 85.39 -21.87 -32.17
CA ARG A 506 85.47 -20.41 -32.12
C ARG A 506 84.48 -19.73 -33.08
N ARG A 507 84.24 -20.30 -34.27
CA ARG A 507 83.20 -19.82 -35.20
C ARG A 507 81.79 -20.01 -34.63
N ALA A 508 81.51 -21.15 -34.01
CA ALA A 508 80.22 -21.43 -33.40
C ALA A 508 79.95 -20.55 -32.16
N CYS A 509 80.95 -20.30 -31.30
CA CYS A 509 80.85 -19.38 -30.18
C CYS A 509 80.59 -17.94 -30.66
N ARG A 510 81.35 -17.44 -31.64
CA ARG A 510 81.11 -16.10 -32.23
C ARG A 510 79.70 -15.99 -32.81
N ARG A 511 79.20 -17.06 -33.42
CA ARG A 511 77.83 -17.14 -33.94
C ARG A 511 76.78 -17.06 -32.82
N LEU A 512 76.99 -17.74 -31.69
CA LEU A 512 76.12 -17.63 -30.51
C LEU A 512 76.17 -16.23 -29.90
N THR A 513 77.35 -15.62 -29.78
CA THR A 513 77.49 -14.25 -29.26
C THR A 513 76.75 -13.25 -30.14
N SER A 514 76.89 -13.35 -31.47
CA SER A 514 76.16 -12.49 -32.42
C SER A 514 74.65 -12.66 -32.34
N LEU A 515 74.13 -13.86 -32.06
CA LEU A 515 72.70 -14.09 -31.79
C LEU A 515 72.24 -13.36 -30.54
N VAL A 516 72.98 -13.53 -29.44
CA VAL A 516 72.67 -12.90 -28.16
C VAL A 516 72.72 -11.38 -28.29
N ASP A 517 73.75 -10.85 -28.93
CA ASP A 517 73.90 -9.41 -29.16
C ASP A 517 72.76 -8.88 -30.03
N SER A 518 72.37 -9.59 -31.09
CA SER A 518 71.24 -9.20 -31.93
C SER A 518 69.91 -9.17 -31.15
N CYS A 519 69.65 -10.18 -30.30
CA CYS A 519 68.47 -10.21 -29.44
C CYS A 519 68.49 -9.08 -28.40
N LEU A 520 69.63 -8.83 -27.74
CA LEU A 520 69.77 -7.76 -26.76
C LEU A 520 69.66 -6.36 -27.39
N ILE A 521 70.14 -6.18 -28.62
CA ILE A 521 69.99 -4.93 -29.36
C ILE A 521 68.52 -4.70 -29.73
N THR A 522 67.80 -5.72 -30.17
CA THR A 522 66.35 -5.64 -30.40
C THR A 522 65.60 -5.24 -29.12
N ASP A 523 65.83 -5.94 -28.01
CA ASP A 523 65.20 -5.61 -26.71
C ASP A 523 65.53 -4.18 -26.25
N ARG A 524 66.78 -3.73 -26.43
CA ARG A 524 67.18 -2.37 -26.08
C ARG A 524 66.52 -1.31 -26.96
N MET A 525 66.37 -1.56 -28.25
CA MET A 525 65.72 -0.61 -29.18
C MET A 525 64.20 -0.52 -28.98
N ASP A 526 63.57 -1.56 -28.40
CA ASP A 526 62.13 -1.61 -28.12
C ASP A 526 61.78 -1.09 -26.71
N ALA A 527 62.78 -0.89 -25.85
CA ALA A 527 62.60 -0.30 -24.53
C ALA A 527 62.17 1.18 -24.62
N SER A 528 61.18 1.56 -23.82
CA SER A 528 60.76 2.95 -23.68
C SER A 528 61.89 3.80 -23.08
N GLY A 529 62.45 4.71 -23.88
CA GLY A 529 63.55 5.60 -23.49
C GLY A 529 64.92 5.27 -24.11
N PHE A 530 64.98 4.41 -25.14
CA PHE A 530 66.19 4.26 -25.93
C PHE A 530 66.55 5.57 -26.66
N HIS A 531 67.79 6.03 -26.49
CA HIS A 531 68.35 7.20 -27.16
C HIS A 531 69.67 6.85 -27.84
N ILE A 532 69.86 7.39 -29.04
CA ILE A 532 71.10 7.29 -29.81
C ILE A 532 72.17 8.12 -29.10
N LEU A 533 73.42 7.64 -29.07
CA LEU A 533 74.55 8.38 -28.50
C LEU A 533 75.43 8.94 -29.63
N PRO A 534 75.09 10.12 -30.19
CA PRO A 534 75.81 10.67 -31.33
C PRO A 534 77.22 11.13 -30.94
N SER A 535 78.19 10.77 -31.76
CA SER A 535 79.59 11.20 -31.66
C SER A 535 80.11 11.56 -33.05
N SER A 536 81.07 12.48 -33.15
CA SER A 536 81.75 12.78 -34.40
C SER A 536 82.75 11.66 -34.72
N VAL A 537 82.60 11.01 -35.86
CA VAL A 537 83.39 9.83 -36.25
C VAL A 537 83.96 10.03 -37.64
N SER A 538 85.21 9.62 -37.84
CA SER A 538 85.82 9.54 -39.18
C SER A 538 85.10 8.51 -40.05
N ILE A 539 84.58 8.92 -41.20
CA ILE A 539 83.87 8.01 -42.12
C ILE A 539 84.83 6.93 -42.64
N THR A 540 86.09 7.29 -42.86
CA THR A 540 87.14 6.36 -43.27
C THR A 540 87.34 5.26 -42.22
N GLU A 541 87.49 5.60 -40.95
CA GLU A 541 87.64 4.62 -39.86
C GLU A 541 86.40 3.74 -39.65
N LEU A 542 85.21 4.33 -39.85
CA LEU A 542 83.94 3.64 -39.73
C LEU A 542 83.80 2.54 -40.79
N LEU A 543 84.15 2.85 -42.04
CA LEU A 543 84.11 1.92 -43.16
C LEU A 543 85.25 0.90 -43.10
N GLU A 544 86.45 1.31 -42.69
CA GLU A 544 87.61 0.42 -42.56
C GLU A 544 87.33 -0.73 -41.62
N HIS A 545 86.62 -0.48 -40.51
CA HIS A 545 86.23 -1.52 -39.56
C HIS A 545 85.27 -2.56 -40.17
N ALA A 546 84.25 -2.11 -40.92
CA ALA A 546 83.36 -3.03 -41.62
C ALA A 546 84.07 -3.77 -42.76
N ALA A 547 84.99 -3.10 -43.46
CA ALA A 547 85.83 -3.63 -44.52
C ALA A 547 86.80 -4.74 -44.07
N GLN A 548 87.15 -4.82 -42.77
CA GLN A 548 87.96 -5.92 -42.25
C GLN A 548 87.32 -7.30 -42.49
N LEU A 549 85.98 -7.38 -42.48
CA LEU A 549 85.25 -8.62 -42.75
C LEU A 549 85.47 -9.14 -44.18
N VAL A 550 85.58 -8.23 -45.15
CA VAL A 550 85.91 -8.59 -46.56
C VAL A 550 87.36 -9.04 -46.67
N ARG A 551 88.29 -8.34 -46.00
CA ARG A 551 89.74 -8.66 -46.03
C ARG A 551 90.07 -10.03 -45.41
N TRP A 552 89.25 -10.51 -44.48
CA TRP A 552 89.39 -11.85 -43.92
C TRP A 552 88.84 -12.95 -44.83
N SER A 553 88.16 -12.60 -45.92
CA SER A 553 87.68 -13.54 -46.91
C SER A 553 88.75 -13.77 -47.99
N PRO A 554 89.30 -14.99 -48.14
CA PRO A 554 90.32 -15.27 -49.15
C PRO A 554 89.79 -15.24 -50.59
N ARG A 555 88.47 -15.12 -50.76
CA ARG A 555 87.75 -15.20 -52.05
C ARG A 555 87.41 -13.83 -52.65
N HIS A 556 87.46 -12.77 -51.86
CA HIS A 556 86.91 -11.48 -52.26
C HIS A 556 87.97 -10.38 -52.20
N GLN A 557 87.95 -9.49 -53.20
CA GLN A 557 88.78 -8.29 -53.23
C GLN A 557 87.93 -7.09 -52.80
N LEU A 558 88.46 -6.26 -51.91
CA LEU A 558 87.75 -5.09 -51.42
C LEU A 558 88.11 -3.86 -52.26
N ARG A 559 87.09 -3.18 -52.80
CA ARG A 559 87.22 -1.82 -53.33
C ARG A 559 86.52 -0.84 -52.42
N LEU A 560 87.30 -0.12 -51.63
CA LEU A 560 86.82 0.93 -50.73
C LEU A 560 87.02 2.31 -51.36
N SER A 561 85.95 3.10 -51.49
CA SER A 561 86.03 4.48 -51.99
C SER A 561 85.30 5.45 -51.07
N THR A 562 86.05 6.37 -50.46
CA THR A 562 85.54 7.44 -49.58
C THR A 562 85.71 8.83 -50.19
N ARG A 563 86.15 8.94 -51.44
CA ARG A 563 86.53 10.22 -52.09
C ARG A 563 85.39 11.24 -52.19
N ALA A 564 84.14 10.77 -52.15
CA ALA A 564 82.95 11.61 -52.23
C ALA A 564 82.25 11.80 -50.87
N ALA A 565 82.84 11.28 -49.79
CA ALA A 565 82.32 11.38 -48.44
C ALA A 565 82.95 12.57 -47.68
N PRO A 566 82.24 13.16 -46.71
CA PRO A 566 82.83 14.08 -45.73
C PRO A 566 83.95 13.40 -44.92
N GLU A 567 84.85 14.17 -44.31
CA GLU A 567 85.91 13.61 -43.44
C GLU A 567 85.35 12.97 -42.17
N SER A 568 84.32 13.59 -41.57
CA SER A 568 83.65 13.11 -40.36
C SER A 568 82.13 13.23 -40.46
N TRP A 569 81.43 12.40 -39.68
CA TRP A 569 79.96 12.40 -39.58
C TRP A 569 79.52 12.21 -38.14
N VAL A 570 78.44 12.88 -37.73
CA VAL A 570 77.90 12.77 -36.37
C VAL A 570 76.80 11.70 -36.34
N CYS A 571 77.09 10.58 -35.67
CA CYS A 571 76.18 9.43 -35.52
C CYS A 571 76.56 8.57 -34.31
N ASP A 572 75.73 7.59 -33.95
CA ASP A 572 76.14 6.54 -33.00
C ASP A 572 77.02 5.53 -33.72
N ALA A 573 78.32 5.68 -33.51
CA ALA A 573 79.35 4.87 -34.14
C ALA A 573 79.13 3.37 -33.94
N THR A 574 78.64 2.97 -32.76
CA THR A 574 78.48 1.57 -32.39
C THR A 574 77.36 0.94 -33.21
N LEU A 575 76.20 1.59 -33.23
CA LEU A 575 75.04 1.12 -33.99
C LEU A 575 75.32 1.11 -35.49
N VAL A 576 75.94 2.17 -36.02
CA VAL A 576 76.26 2.25 -37.45
C VAL A 576 77.29 1.19 -37.85
N ARG A 577 78.31 0.90 -37.01
CA ARG A 577 79.24 -0.23 -37.25
C ARG A 577 78.51 -1.57 -37.32
N ILE A 578 77.52 -1.79 -36.45
CA ILE A 578 76.71 -3.02 -36.46
C ILE A 578 75.89 -3.12 -37.75
N ALA A 579 75.23 -2.03 -38.16
CA ALA A 579 74.47 -1.98 -39.41
C ALA A 579 75.36 -2.27 -40.63
N LEU A 580 76.53 -1.62 -40.71
CA LEU A 580 77.50 -1.83 -41.78
C LEU A 580 78.06 -3.26 -41.77
N SER A 581 78.39 -3.79 -40.60
CA SER A 581 78.84 -5.18 -40.45
C SER A 581 77.81 -6.17 -41.00
N ASN A 582 76.51 -5.93 -40.75
CA ASN A 582 75.44 -6.79 -41.28
C ASN A 582 75.31 -6.70 -42.80
N LEU A 583 75.43 -5.49 -43.38
CA LEU A 583 75.39 -5.31 -44.84
C LEU A 583 76.60 -5.93 -45.53
N VAL A 584 77.79 -5.76 -44.97
CA VAL A 584 79.04 -6.33 -45.50
C VAL A 584 79.09 -7.85 -45.34
N ASP A 585 78.66 -8.37 -44.18
CA ASP A 585 78.57 -9.82 -43.96
C ASP A 585 77.60 -10.49 -44.94
N ASN A 586 76.48 -9.83 -45.27
CA ASN A 586 75.58 -10.29 -46.33
C ASN A 586 76.26 -10.28 -47.70
N ALA A 587 76.98 -9.22 -48.06
CA ALA A 587 77.73 -9.17 -49.31
C ALA A 587 78.77 -10.31 -49.40
N VAL A 588 79.56 -10.53 -48.34
CA VAL A 588 80.57 -11.62 -48.28
C VAL A 588 79.94 -13.01 -48.38
N LYS A 589 78.74 -13.21 -47.82
CA LYS A 589 78.02 -14.49 -47.84
C LYS A 589 77.39 -14.82 -49.20
N HIS A 590 76.99 -13.80 -49.95
CA HIS A 590 76.19 -13.96 -51.16
C HIS A 590 76.90 -13.56 -52.46
N ALA A 591 78.05 -12.90 -52.38
CA ALA A 591 78.93 -12.66 -53.52
C ALA A 591 79.51 -13.98 -54.09
N LYS A 592 79.81 -13.97 -55.38
CA LYS A 592 80.72 -14.94 -56.01
C LYS A 592 82.17 -14.48 -55.76
N ASP A 593 83.15 -15.33 -56.06
CA ASP A 593 84.57 -14.93 -56.05
C ASP A 593 84.75 -13.67 -56.93
N GLY A 594 85.16 -12.55 -56.34
CA GLY A 594 85.08 -11.25 -57.02
C GLY A 594 85.24 -10.01 -56.14
N GLU A 595 84.90 -8.85 -56.69
CA GLU A 595 85.03 -7.54 -56.03
C GLU A 595 83.79 -7.22 -55.16
N ILE A 596 84.02 -6.85 -53.90
CA ILE A 596 82.99 -6.22 -53.05
C ILE A 596 83.31 -4.74 -52.97
N VAL A 597 82.36 -3.92 -53.39
CA VAL A 597 82.53 -2.46 -53.47
C VAL A 597 81.82 -1.80 -52.31
N VAL A 598 82.57 -1.07 -51.50
CA VAL A 598 82.03 -0.25 -50.40
C VAL A 598 82.33 1.21 -50.70
N THR A 599 81.28 2.02 -50.87
CA THR A 599 81.42 3.45 -51.16
C THR A 599 80.66 4.29 -50.16
N ALA A 600 81.21 5.44 -49.81
CA ALA A 600 80.47 6.48 -49.10
C ALA A 600 80.46 7.78 -49.89
N ALA A 601 79.32 8.46 -49.88
CA ALA A 601 79.11 9.77 -50.47
C ALA A 601 78.08 10.56 -49.68
N GLN A 602 78.12 11.90 -49.76
CA GLN A 602 77.00 12.72 -49.31
C GLN A 602 75.98 12.81 -50.45
N ASN A 603 74.73 12.45 -50.19
CA ASN A 603 73.67 12.52 -51.19
C ASN A 603 73.12 13.96 -51.33
N PRO A 604 72.33 14.29 -52.38
CA PRO A 604 71.78 15.62 -52.58
C PRO A 604 70.84 16.10 -51.46
N ALA A 605 70.28 15.18 -50.67
CA ALA A 605 69.45 15.47 -49.51
C ALA A 605 70.28 15.80 -48.25
N GLY A 606 71.61 15.86 -48.36
CA GLY A 606 72.52 16.18 -47.27
C GLY A 606 72.72 15.05 -46.27
N GLN A 607 72.37 13.79 -46.61
CA GLN A 607 72.60 12.60 -45.78
C GLN A 607 73.89 11.88 -46.18
N LEU A 608 74.51 11.16 -45.24
CA LEU A 608 75.59 10.25 -45.56
C LEU A 608 75.01 8.96 -46.14
N GLU A 609 75.39 8.66 -47.37
CA GLU A 609 74.98 7.47 -48.10
C GLU A 609 76.15 6.49 -48.16
N ILE A 610 75.95 5.31 -47.59
CA ILE A 610 76.91 4.21 -47.62
C ILE A 610 76.32 3.08 -48.45
N SER A 611 76.99 2.74 -49.55
CA SER A 611 76.59 1.65 -50.43
C SER A 611 77.55 0.47 -50.31
N VAL A 612 76.99 -0.73 -50.18
CA VAL A 612 77.69 -2.02 -50.25
C VAL A 612 77.14 -2.77 -51.45
N ALA A 613 78.01 -3.06 -52.43
CA ALA A 613 77.64 -3.77 -53.65
C ALA A 613 78.46 -5.05 -53.83
N ASP A 614 77.79 -6.10 -54.26
CA ASP A 614 78.35 -7.40 -54.60
C ASP A 614 77.93 -7.87 -55.99
N GLU A 615 78.68 -8.82 -56.56
CA GLU A 615 78.40 -9.48 -57.85
C GLU A 615 77.75 -10.87 -57.65
N GLY A 616 76.93 -11.00 -56.61
CA GLY A 616 76.27 -12.24 -56.21
C GLY A 616 75.09 -12.66 -57.09
N HIS A 617 74.31 -13.62 -56.57
CA HIS A 617 73.16 -14.22 -57.25
C HIS A 617 71.97 -13.27 -57.46
N GLY A 618 71.98 -12.11 -56.80
CA GLY A 618 70.86 -11.18 -56.75
C GLY A 618 69.63 -11.69 -55.97
N ILE A 619 68.66 -10.81 -55.74
CA ILE A 619 67.44 -11.05 -54.95
C ILE A 619 66.20 -10.97 -55.85
N SER A 620 65.22 -11.87 -55.66
CA SER A 620 63.97 -11.82 -56.44
C SER A 620 63.05 -10.66 -56.02
N PRO A 621 62.25 -10.07 -56.93
CA PRO A 621 61.36 -8.95 -56.62
C PRO A 621 60.37 -9.23 -55.48
N GLN A 622 59.88 -10.46 -55.36
CA GLN A 622 58.99 -10.90 -54.28
C GLN A 622 59.71 -10.92 -52.92
N SER A 623 61.00 -11.30 -52.90
CA SER A 623 61.78 -11.36 -51.67
C SER A 623 62.19 -9.95 -51.21
N ILE A 624 62.45 -9.01 -52.13
CA ILE A 624 62.81 -7.61 -51.80
C ILE A 624 61.78 -6.95 -50.88
N GLN A 625 60.49 -7.30 -50.99
CA GLN A 625 59.45 -6.74 -50.13
C GLN A 625 59.53 -7.20 -48.68
N LYS A 626 60.11 -8.38 -48.42
CA LYS A 626 60.12 -9.03 -47.11
C LYS A 626 61.50 -9.15 -46.48
N ILE A 627 62.59 -8.95 -47.22
CA ILE A 627 63.97 -9.14 -46.71
C ILE A 627 64.33 -8.25 -45.50
N PHE A 628 63.53 -7.23 -45.20
CA PHE A 628 63.70 -6.36 -44.04
C PHE A 628 62.74 -6.68 -42.89
N ASP A 629 61.83 -7.64 -43.06
CA ASP A 629 60.95 -8.12 -41.99
C ASP A 629 61.75 -8.95 -40.99
N GLN A 630 61.35 -8.90 -39.73
CA GLN A 630 62.03 -9.63 -38.67
C GLN A 630 61.90 -11.14 -38.94
N PHE A 631 63.01 -11.86 -38.88
CA PHE A 631 63.07 -13.32 -39.07
C PHE A 631 62.78 -13.84 -40.49
N GLU A 632 62.63 -12.97 -41.50
CA GLU A 632 62.43 -13.41 -42.88
C GLU A 632 63.74 -13.99 -43.46
N ARG A 633 63.62 -15.13 -44.18
CA ARG A 633 64.71 -15.77 -44.92
C ARG A 633 64.29 -15.99 -46.37
N GLY A 634 65.14 -15.62 -47.34
CA GLY A 634 64.84 -15.79 -48.76
C GLY A 634 64.65 -17.26 -49.17
N HIS A 635 63.79 -17.52 -50.17
CA HIS A 635 63.30 -18.85 -50.60
C HIS A 635 64.34 -19.87 -51.13
N ARG A 636 65.65 -19.56 -51.11
CA ARG A 636 66.75 -20.50 -51.43
C ARG A 636 67.72 -20.55 -50.24
N ALA A 637 67.26 -21.12 -49.13
CA ALA A 637 67.92 -21.06 -47.83
C ALA A 637 68.67 -22.33 -47.43
N ASP A 638 69.13 -23.18 -48.36
CA ASP A 638 69.72 -24.47 -47.98
C ASP A 638 71.26 -24.46 -47.86
N GLN A 639 71.94 -23.37 -48.24
CA GLN A 639 73.42 -23.33 -48.20
C GLN A 639 74.05 -22.08 -47.56
N THR A 640 73.30 -21.00 -47.28
CA THR A 640 73.85 -19.78 -46.64
C THR A 640 73.24 -19.55 -45.26
N ARG A 641 74.06 -19.61 -44.19
CA ARG A 641 73.62 -19.53 -42.78
C ARG A 641 73.54 -18.05 -42.31
N GLY A 642 72.35 -17.61 -41.88
CA GLY A 642 72.09 -16.28 -41.29
C GLY A 642 70.73 -16.22 -40.56
N PHE A 643 70.56 -15.27 -39.63
CA PHE A 643 69.47 -15.22 -38.64
C PHE A 643 68.19 -14.49 -39.06
N GLY A 644 68.11 -13.95 -40.28
CA GLY A 644 66.99 -13.09 -40.71
C GLY A 644 66.87 -11.75 -39.96
N LEU A 645 67.73 -11.50 -38.95
CA LEU A 645 67.74 -10.28 -38.16
C LEU A 645 68.70 -9.21 -38.70
N GLY A 646 69.73 -9.59 -39.46
CA GLY A 646 70.80 -8.66 -39.85
C GLY A 646 70.31 -7.46 -40.66
N LEU A 647 69.46 -7.69 -41.67
CA LEU A 647 68.86 -6.63 -42.49
C LEU A 647 67.82 -5.82 -41.74
N TRP A 648 67.02 -6.46 -40.88
CA TRP A 648 66.06 -5.78 -40.01
C TRP A 648 66.78 -4.82 -39.04
N VAL A 649 67.84 -5.28 -38.36
CA VAL A 649 68.66 -4.47 -37.44
C VAL A 649 69.34 -3.34 -38.21
N ALA A 650 69.96 -3.62 -39.37
CA ALA A 650 70.62 -2.58 -40.16
C ALA A 650 69.63 -1.47 -40.58
N ARG A 651 68.43 -1.86 -41.05
CA ARG A 651 67.40 -0.89 -41.47
C ARG A 651 66.82 -0.12 -40.30
N ARG A 652 66.63 -0.77 -39.14
CA ARG A 652 66.19 -0.12 -37.91
C ARG A 652 67.21 0.92 -37.44
N VAL A 653 68.51 0.60 -37.46
CA VAL A 653 69.59 1.55 -37.15
C VAL A 653 69.58 2.74 -38.11
N ALA A 654 69.42 2.52 -39.42
CA ALA A 654 69.34 3.61 -40.40
C ALA A 654 68.15 4.54 -40.13
N ARG A 655 66.97 3.96 -39.82
CA ARG A 655 65.75 4.71 -39.46
C ARG A 655 65.87 5.47 -38.15
N LEU A 656 66.55 4.89 -37.15
CA LEU A 656 66.88 5.60 -35.91
C LEU A 656 67.72 6.85 -36.22
N HIS A 657 68.65 6.77 -37.17
CA HIS A 657 69.44 7.92 -37.64
C HIS A 657 68.71 8.79 -38.68
N GLY A 658 67.39 8.68 -38.83
CA GLY A 658 66.60 9.52 -39.73
C GLY A 658 66.76 9.25 -41.23
N GLY A 659 67.32 8.10 -41.62
CA GLY A 659 67.40 7.63 -43.00
C GLY A 659 66.71 6.28 -43.23
N ASP A 660 67.11 5.53 -44.25
CA ASP A 660 66.61 4.18 -44.52
C ASP A 660 67.65 3.32 -45.27
N ILE A 661 67.36 2.04 -45.46
CA ILE A 661 68.14 1.17 -46.36
C ILE A 661 67.31 0.83 -47.59
N LEU A 662 67.87 1.13 -48.76
CA LEU A 662 67.35 0.76 -50.06
C LEU A 662 68.15 -0.40 -50.65
N VAL A 663 67.52 -1.18 -51.51
CA VAL A 663 68.13 -2.33 -52.18
C VAL A 663 67.86 -2.24 -53.67
N THR A 664 68.92 -2.40 -54.47
CA THR A 664 68.85 -2.52 -55.92
C THR A 664 69.52 -3.83 -56.29
N SER A 665 68.78 -4.76 -56.87
CA SER A 665 69.32 -6.08 -57.20
C SER A 665 68.66 -6.67 -58.43
N GLN A 666 69.45 -7.38 -59.23
CA GLN A 666 68.97 -8.15 -60.37
C GLN A 666 69.54 -9.56 -60.28
N ILE A 667 68.68 -10.57 -60.49
CA ILE A 667 69.08 -11.98 -60.42
C ILE A 667 70.23 -12.24 -61.40
N GLY A 668 71.31 -12.81 -60.89
CA GLY A 668 72.52 -13.17 -61.63
C GLY A 668 73.54 -12.04 -61.83
N GLN A 669 73.20 -10.79 -61.48
CA GLN A 669 74.08 -9.62 -61.65
C GLN A 669 74.60 -9.04 -60.32
N GLY A 670 73.96 -9.36 -59.19
CA GLY A 670 74.40 -8.94 -57.86
C GLY A 670 73.39 -8.09 -57.10
N THR A 671 73.82 -7.57 -55.96
CA THR A 671 73.00 -6.78 -55.05
C THR A 671 73.76 -5.54 -54.59
N ARG A 672 73.06 -4.40 -54.52
CA ARG A 672 73.54 -3.17 -53.90
C ARG A 672 72.58 -2.78 -52.79
N PHE A 673 73.10 -2.73 -51.57
CA PHE A 673 72.40 -2.11 -50.44
C PHE A 673 72.94 -0.69 -50.26
N THR A 674 72.03 0.28 -50.14
CA THR A 674 72.35 1.69 -49.97
C THR A 674 71.68 2.17 -48.68
N MET A 675 72.51 2.42 -47.67
CA MET A 675 72.08 2.93 -46.38
C MET A 675 72.27 4.44 -46.33
N SER A 676 71.19 5.18 -46.06
CA SER A 676 71.26 6.60 -45.77
C SER A 676 71.13 6.85 -44.27
N ILE A 677 71.93 7.78 -43.74
CA ILE A 677 71.82 8.27 -42.36
C ILE A 677 71.92 9.79 -42.32
N ALA A 678 71.02 10.44 -41.56
CA ALA A 678 71.09 11.88 -41.33
C ALA A 678 72.13 12.20 -40.23
N SER A 679 72.77 13.36 -40.34
CA SER A 679 73.67 13.84 -39.30
C SER A 679 72.87 14.11 -38.03
N GLN A 680 73.34 13.59 -36.90
CA GLN A 680 72.71 13.80 -35.61
C GLN A 680 73.27 15.08 -34.97
N LEU A 681 72.45 15.81 -34.22
CA LEU A 681 72.96 16.90 -33.38
C LEU A 681 73.76 16.28 -32.23
N PRO A 682 75.00 16.72 -31.93
CA PRO A 682 75.71 16.26 -30.75
C PRO A 682 74.85 16.57 -29.52
N VAL A 683 74.59 15.56 -28.69
CA VAL A 683 73.99 15.80 -27.37
C VAL A 683 75.09 16.44 -26.52
N GLY A 684 74.93 17.73 -26.20
CA GLY A 684 75.84 18.46 -25.33
C GLY A 684 75.82 17.96 -23.90
#